data_AF-A0AA46ADN2-F1
#
_entry.id   AF-A0AA46ADN2-F1
#
_cell.length_a   1.000
_cell.length_b   1.000
_cell.length_c   1.000
_cell.angle_alpha   90.00
_cell.angle_beta   90.00
_cell.angle_gamma   90.00
#
_symmetry.space_group_name_H-M   'P 1'
#
loop_
_entity.id
_entity.type
_entity.pdbx_description
1 polymer ?
#
loop_
_entity_poly.entity_id
_entity_poly.type
_entity_poly.pdbx_seq_one_letter_code
_entity_poly.pdbx_strand_id
1 'polypeptide(L)'
;MYWLNRFIFFTLIVVFKIFAEEVVNLPSTYIPIEIISEKYEEKPRLNPPSTLNLIPLNQNLDISKKINKPKPINASPMIITFEKPKVILGLPLSNALLSDAIDYYLKGDYIFSKVSLQNFISKYKDDKNIPYAYFLLGLNSFKLKEYKKSAEYFEISCNLGFKKEACINAVFMHIYNGDFDKIKNIDIDDANIKFFKTIAENKKPNCEDVDLSFIDYCKDMQSYYAFLQKDYKNALQISKSTEEGYIIRGFSYLYLSEFNLAEKEFKDYLNTYGYINGYSNLAIYGLGLIDLNKNDLESLKEKAQILETRDEELSQYLYIQYAYKLNNMEEAFYYYQKAISLQGDFKEIIKQNIGIIAYNMKNYDYSQKIFESMEENPKMLLYAGYSAINRNDLKSAEKYFSKLYQISTDKDIQKEALLYLADIYYLRNEDNNYVDVVSKLRDYDEKEALNLLGWFFFKNKDYKNAFKAFQDNYMKAVSAYNTGDLKTAEDLIKNMSDDKTLFFLSYIYLRKGEIDKARETLAKIKDKDIKIKADYLYAYTYFANGDYETAISEFNKFLKKYKNKDNEYTKKAILRIADSYYNIGEVEKARQIYNDFIKKYSNTKESIDAAYQLVILETKEATGDAKKQIEDFIQKYPDYPLTPILKIQLAQIYTEEGDYNQAENILKEVINLNNNYSELASLKLAQLYYNEGKKEDAKSILEDYIKSGGKDYINEVKDLVAKIYEEEGNLDKALEIYNSMEDTDENKFKIANILLKKGDYEKAKEIFSYLYDKYPEKRKDIAYYLANINYMLKNYDEALKYIDEAKQSQDYLTAAESYYLEGMIYKESDKNKALNAFLNLIYLYPQAKEVVAKARIEASDILKEKGKKKDASCILKPLLQENDINILNQVKERLENLPACY
;
A
#
# COMPACT_ATOMS: atom_id res chain seq x y z
N MET A 1 -68.50 26.85 -1.93
CA MET A 1 -67.64 28.04 -1.76
C MET A 1 -67.42 28.48 -0.31
N TYR A 2 -68.31 28.14 0.64
CA TYR A 2 -68.23 28.59 2.05
C TYR A 2 -67.49 27.63 3.02
N TRP A 3 -66.99 26.48 2.53
CA TRP A 3 -66.25 25.49 3.33
C TRP A 3 -64.72 25.71 3.35
N LEU A 4 -64.22 26.75 2.66
CA LEU A 4 -62.79 27.03 2.54
C LEU A 4 -62.17 27.76 3.75
N ASN A 5 -62.96 28.46 4.58
CA ASN A 5 -62.41 29.41 5.56
C ASN A 5 -62.25 28.89 7.01
N ARG A 6 -62.40 27.58 7.26
CA ARG A 6 -62.42 27.01 8.63
C ARG A 6 -61.23 26.14 9.04
N PHE A 7 -60.17 26.15 8.25
CA PHE A 7 -58.97 25.34 8.54
C PHE A 7 -58.07 25.90 9.65
N ILE A 8 -58.29 27.14 10.11
CA ILE A 8 -57.28 27.89 10.87
C ILE A 8 -57.40 27.70 12.39
N PHE A 9 -58.52 27.24 12.96
CA PHE A 9 -58.72 27.34 14.43
C PHE A 9 -58.79 26.04 15.24
N PHE A 10 -58.90 24.85 14.62
CA PHE A 10 -58.94 23.58 15.37
C PHE A 10 -57.68 22.70 15.30
N THR A 11 -56.73 23.09 14.46
CA THR A 11 -55.32 22.75 14.65
C THR A 11 -54.77 23.46 15.90
N LEU A 12 -55.36 24.55 16.40
CA LEU A 12 -54.69 25.41 17.38
C LEU A 12 -54.54 24.89 18.82
N ILE A 13 -55.17 23.79 19.28
CA ILE A 13 -55.02 23.37 20.71
C ILE A 13 -54.29 22.03 20.89
N VAL A 14 -54.10 21.25 19.83
CA VAL A 14 -53.08 20.17 19.81
C VAL A 14 -51.79 20.64 19.11
N VAL A 15 -51.85 21.68 18.28
CA VAL A 15 -50.68 22.23 17.57
C VAL A 15 -50.05 23.44 18.28
N PHE A 16 -50.62 24.02 19.35
CA PHE A 16 -49.90 25.02 20.15
C PHE A 16 -48.77 24.45 21.03
N LYS A 17 -48.57 23.12 21.05
CA LYS A 17 -47.32 22.51 21.50
C LYS A 17 -46.35 22.14 20.38
N ILE A 18 -46.75 22.32 19.12
CA ILE A 18 -45.92 22.07 17.92
C ILE A 18 -45.46 23.40 17.29
N PHE A 19 -46.14 24.52 17.57
CA PHE A 19 -45.66 25.87 17.22
C PHE A 19 -44.89 26.57 18.35
N ALA A 20 -44.45 25.80 19.37
CA ALA A 20 -43.33 26.24 20.19
C ALA A 20 -42.06 25.92 19.40
N GLU A 21 -41.44 26.96 18.83
CA GLU A 21 -40.02 27.01 18.43
C GLU A 21 -39.37 25.64 18.18
N GLU A 22 -39.54 25.06 17.00
CA GLU A 22 -38.49 24.18 16.49
C GLU A 22 -37.31 25.08 16.10
N VAL A 23 -36.60 25.58 17.12
CA VAL A 23 -35.18 25.88 17.02
C VAL A 23 -34.59 24.70 16.24
N VAL A 24 -33.85 24.94 15.14
CA VAL A 24 -33.04 23.87 14.54
C VAL A 24 -32.35 23.19 15.71
N ASN A 25 -32.76 21.96 16.04
CA ASN A 25 -32.11 21.21 17.09
C ASN A 25 -30.73 20.92 16.54
N LEU A 26 -29.80 21.86 16.79
CA LEU A 26 -28.40 21.67 16.57
C LEU A 26 -28.10 20.29 17.15
N PRO A 27 -27.50 19.38 16.36
CA PRO A 27 -27.20 18.05 16.86
C PRO A 27 -26.62 18.22 18.25
N SER A 28 -27.26 17.61 19.26
CA SER A 28 -26.76 17.62 20.65
C SER A 28 -25.26 17.44 20.56
N THR A 29 -24.48 18.43 21.06
CA THR A 29 -23.02 18.56 20.91
C THR A 29 -22.46 17.32 20.26
N TYR A 30 -22.24 17.34 18.93
CA TYR A 30 -21.84 16.13 18.21
C TYR A 30 -20.53 15.65 18.82
N ILE A 31 -20.64 14.76 19.79
CA ILE A 31 -19.52 14.12 20.44
C ILE A 31 -19.46 12.79 19.72
N PRO A 32 -18.64 12.68 18.66
CA PRO A 32 -18.54 11.43 17.94
C PRO A 32 -18.20 10.35 18.96
N ILE A 33 -19.02 9.31 18.99
CA ILE A 33 -18.65 8.11 19.72
C ILE A 33 -17.35 7.64 19.08
N GLU A 34 -16.22 7.69 19.79
CA GLU A 34 -14.91 7.36 19.21
C GLU A 34 -14.76 5.86 18.90
N ILE A 35 -15.79 5.08 19.20
CA ILE A 35 -15.93 3.69 18.80
C ILE A 35 -16.19 3.67 17.28
N ILE A 36 -15.12 3.40 16.53
CA ILE A 36 -15.15 3.28 15.08
C ILE A 36 -16.20 2.25 14.62
N SER A 37 -17.13 2.63 13.74
CA SER A 37 -18.12 1.70 13.16
C SER A 37 -17.46 0.67 12.24
N GLU A 38 -16.38 1.08 11.58
CA GLU A 38 -15.52 0.27 10.73
C GLU A 38 -14.06 0.42 11.19
N LYS A 39 -13.35 -0.69 11.27
CA LYS A 39 -11.91 -0.72 11.51
C LYS A 39 -11.18 -0.86 10.19
N TYR A 40 -10.31 0.10 9.91
CA TYR A 40 -9.42 0.09 8.77
C TYR A 40 -8.06 -0.53 9.14
N GLU A 41 -7.48 -1.27 8.22
CA GLU A 41 -6.13 -1.82 8.28
C GLU A 41 -5.52 -1.68 6.88
N GLU A 42 -4.23 -1.36 6.83
CA GLU A 42 -3.50 -1.29 5.57
C GLU A 42 -2.76 -2.60 5.32
N LYS A 43 -2.79 -3.05 4.06
CA LYS A 43 -1.94 -4.18 3.65
C LYS A 43 -0.47 -3.80 3.90
N PRO A 44 0.29 -4.61 4.66
CA PRO A 44 1.72 -4.41 4.80
C PRO A 44 2.42 -4.43 3.43
N ARG A 45 3.31 -3.46 3.21
CA ARG A 45 4.15 -3.40 2.01
C ARG A 45 5.22 -4.49 2.06
N LEU A 46 5.46 -5.11 0.91
CA LEU A 46 6.55 -6.06 0.76
C LEU A 46 7.84 -5.29 0.50
N ASN A 47 8.68 -5.18 1.53
CA ASN A 47 9.94 -4.45 1.41
C ASN A 47 11.06 -5.38 0.91
N PRO A 48 11.89 -4.93 -0.05
CA PRO A 48 13.13 -5.61 -0.41
C PRO A 48 14.05 -5.83 0.79
N PRO A 49 14.96 -6.82 0.73
CA PRO A 49 15.96 -7.02 1.77
C PRO A 49 16.82 -5.76 1.94
N SER A 50 17.14 -5.40 3.18
CA SER A 50 17.93 -4.19 3.48
C SER A 50 19.36 -4.26 2.96
N THR A 51 19.89 -5.47 2.76
CA THR A 51 21.21 -5.75 2.20
C THR A 51 21.19 -6.99 1.33
N LEU A 52 22.10 -7.04 0.37
CA LEU A 52 22.34 -8.15 -0.55
C LEU A 52 23.74 -8.72 -0.30
N ASN A 53 23.86 -10.04 -0.42
CA ASN A 53 25.12 -10.74 -0.21
C ASN A 53 26.00 -10.71 -1.46
N LEU A 54 27.29 -10.42 -1.28
CA LEU A 54 28.29 -10.51 -2.35
C LEU A 54 28.44 -11.95 -2.83
N ILE A 55 28.74 -12.09 -4.12
CA ILE A 55 28.96 -13.36 -4.79
C ILE A 55 30.46 -13.71 -4.70
N PRO A 56 30.83 -14.84 -4.07
CA PRO A 56 32.24 -15.24 -3.97
C PRO A 56 32.77 -15.74 -5.33
N LEU A 57 34.02 -15.42 -5.64
CA LEU A 57 34.74 -16.03 -6.76
C LEU A 57 35.34 -17.37 -6.31
N ASN A 58 34.65 -18.47 -6.62
CA ASN A 58 35.08 -19.83 -6.26
C ASN A 58 35.95 -20.51 -7.33
N GLN A 59 35.97 -19.97 -8.55
CA GLN A 59 36.77 -20.51 -9.64
C GLN A 59 38.21 -20.03 -9.53
N ASN A 60 39.15 -20.95 -9.31
CA ASN A 60 40.59 -20.63 -9.36
C ASN A 60 41.05 -20.34 -10.79
N LEU A 61 42.03 -19.44 -10.92
CA LEU A 61 42.69 -19.20 -12.20
C LEU A 61 43.52 -20.41 -12.63
N ASP A 62 43.37 -20.83 -13.88
CA ASP A 62 44.17 -21.92 -14.45
C ASP A 62 45.55 -21.40 -14.89
N ILE A 63 46.49 -21.43 -13.95
CA ILE A 63 47.88 -21.02 -14.20
C ILE A 63 48.67 -22.02 -15.05
N SER A 64 48.15 -23.22 -15.32
CA SER A 64 48.90 -24.27 -16.02
C SER A 64 49.32 -23.83 -17.42
N LYS A 65 48.49 -23.01 -18.07
CA LYS A 65 48.75 -22.42 -19.39
C LYS A 65 49.85 -21.36 -19.38
N LYS A 66 50.18 -20.80 -18.21
CA LYS A 66 51.25 -19.80 -18.03
C LYS A 66 52.61 -20.45 -17.71
N ILE A 67 52.67 -21.78 -17.56
CA ILE A 67 53.91 -22.53 -17.29
C ILE A 67 54.40 -23.21 -18.58
N ASN A 68 55.57 -22.81 -19.07
CA ASN A 68 56.16 -23.44 -20.25
C ASN A 68 56.69 -24.84 -19.91
N LYS A 69 56.84 -25.67 -20.94
CA LYS A 69 57.55 -26.95 -20.79
C LYS A 69 58.97 -26.70 -20.27
N PRO A 70 59.44 -27.45 -19.26
CA PRO A 70 60.81 -27.35 -18.78
C PRO A 70 61.83 -27.53 -19.91
N LYS A 71 62.93 -26.76 -19.84
CA LYS A 71 64.07 -26.90 -20.76
C LYS A 71 65.10 -27.89 -20.19
N PRO A 72 65.81 -28.65 -21.02
CA PRO A 72 66.83 -29.59 -20.58
C PRO A 72 68.16 -28.90 -20.21
N ILE A 73 68.13 -27.99 -19.24
CA ILE A 73 69.28 -27.13 -18.86
C ILE A 73 70.40 -27.95 -18.19
N ASN A 74 70.06 -29.04 -17.51
CA ASN A 74 71.01 -29.92 -16.83
C ASN A 74 71.50 -31.09 -17.70
N ALA A 75 71.00 -31.22 -18.93
CA ALA A 75 71.43 -32.25 -19.86
C ALA A 75 72.46 -31.68 -20.84
N SER A 76 73.40 -32.52 -21.24
CA SER A 76 74.40 -32.21 -22.28
C SER A 76 74.15 -33.12 -23.47
N PRO A 77 74.54 -32.71 -24.70
CA PRO A 77 74.66 -33.66 -25.80
C PRO A 77 75.50 -34.86 -25.38
N MET A 78 75.10 -36.04 -25.82
CA MET A 78 75.80 -37.30 -25.62
C MET A 78 77.22 -37.18 -26.18
N ILE A 79 78.20 -37.50 -25.34
CA ILE A 79 79.61 -37.50 -25.70
C ILE A 79 80.03 -38.96 -25.89
N ILE A 80 80.64 -39.25 -27.05
CA ILE A 80 81.27 -40.54 -27.33
C ILE A 80 82.74 -40.51 -26.92
N THR A 81 83.32 -41.69 -26.73
CA THR A 81 84.77 -41.79 -26.60
C THR A 81 85.41 -41.42 -27.94
N PHE A 82 86.28 -40.41 -27.94
CA PHE A 82 86.88 -39.93 -29.17
C PHE A 82 87.98 -40.87 -29.63
N GLU A 83 87.74 -41.61 -30.71
CA GLU A 83 88.78 -42.39 -31.37
C GLU A 83 89.64 -41.48 -32.24
N LYS A 84 90.92 -41.36 -31.90
CA LYS A 84 91.88 -40.67 -32.77
C LYS A 84 92.20 -41.57 -33.96
N PRO A 85 92.09 -41.08 -35.20
CA PRO A 85 92.51 -41.85 -36.35
C PRO A 85 94.03 -42.12 -36.25
N LYS A 86 94.47 -43.33 -36.65
CA LYS A 86 95.90 -43.69 -36.59
C LYS A 86 96.71 -42.80 -37.52
N VAL A 87 97.79 -42.22 -36.99
CA VAL A 87 98.74 -41.37 -37.72
C VAL A 87 100.15 -41.89 -37.48
N ILE A 88 100.95 -42.02 -38.54
CA ILE A 88 102.39 -42.30 -38.44
C ILE A 88 103.10 -41.12 -39.09
N LEU A 89 103.93 -40.39 -38.32
CA LEU A 89 104.70 -39.22 -38.80
C LEU A 89 103.86 -38.15 -39.53
N GLY A 90 102.61 -37.93 -39.11
CA GLY A 90 101.71 -36.94 -39.73
C GLY A 90 100.97 -37.41 -40.98
N LEU A 91 101.09 -38.68 -41.39
CA LEU A 91 100.37 -39.25 -42.53
C LEU A 91 99.34 -40.32 -42.11
N PRO A 92 98.17 -40.38 -42.79
CA PRO A 92 97.71 -39.43 -43.82
C PRO A 92 97.35 -38.05 -43.22
N LEU A 93 97.59 -36.97 -43.97
CA LEU A 93 97.41 -35.58 -43.52
C LEU A 93 95.98 -35.27 -43.04
N SER A 94 94.97 -35.94 -43.60
CA SER A 94 93.58 -35.80 -43.16
C SER A 94 93.38 -36.36 -41.75
N ASN A 95 93.96 -37.52 -41.43
CA ASN A 95 93.94 -38.09 -40.07
C ASN A 95 94.70 -37.21 -39.07
N ALA A 96 95.83 -36.61 -39.47
CA ALA A 96 96.60 -35.72 -38.60
C ALA A 96 95.77 -34.48 -38.20
N LEU A 97 95.17 -33.80 -39.19
CA LEU A 97 94.36 -32.61 -38.95
C LEU A 97 93.12 -32.90 -38.07
N LEU A 98 92.48 -34.05 -38.29
CA LEU A 98 91.35 -34.48 -37.46
C LEU A 98 91.80 -34.86 -36.03
N SER A 99 92.96 -35.51 -35.87
CA SER A 99 93.54 -35.82 -34.56
C SER A 99 93.87 -34.55 -33.77
N ASP A 100 94.44 -33.53 -34.41
CA ASP A 100 94.73 -32.24 -33.79
C ASP A 100 93.44 -31.54 -33.32
N ALA A 101 92.39 -31.58 -34.15
CA ALA A 101 91.09 -31.02 -33.80
C ALA A 101 90.47 -31.69 -32.55
N ILE A 102 90.62 -33.02 -32.42
CA ILE A 102 90.20 -33.77 -31.24
C ILE A 102 91.05 -33.37 -30.03
N ASP A 103 92.36 -33.18 -30.20
CA ASP A 103 93.25 -32.73 -29.12
C ASP A 103 92.88 -31.34 -28.59
N TYR A 104 92.57 -30.39 -29.48
CA TYR A 104 92.07 -29.08 -29.06
C TYR A 104 90.75 -29.21 -28.28
N TYR A 105 89.82 -30.04 -28.74
CA TYR A 105 88.55 -30.27 -28.04
C TYR A 105 88.77 -30.84 -26.63
N LEU A 106 89.62 -31.87 -26.50
CA LEU A 106 89.94 -32.52 -25.23
C LEU A 106 90.65 -31.59 -24.24
N LYS A 107 91.42 -30.61 -24.73
CA LYS A 107 92.05 -29.56 -23.93
C LYS A 107 91.09 -28.43 -23.54
N GLY A 108 89.86 -28.45 -24.04
CA GLY A 108 88.86 -27.39 -23.83
C GLY A 108 89.01 -26.18 -24.76
N ASP A 109 89.86 -26.28 -25.77
CA ASP A 109 90.08 -25.21 -26.76
C ASP A 109 89.12 -25.34 -27.95
N TYR A 110 87.86 -25.01 -27.68
CA TYR A 110 86.77 -25.24 -28.63
C TYR A 110 86.83 -24.35 -29.87
N ILE A 111 87.45 -23.17 -29.77
CA ILE A 111 87.60 -22.26 -30.93
C ILE A 111 88.59 -22.85 -31.92
N PHE A 112 89.79 -23.24 -31.45
CA PHE A 112 90.80 -23.85 -32.31
C PHE A 112 90.38 -25.23 -32.84
N SER A 113 89.65 -26.01 -32.03
CA SER A 113 89.05 -27.27 -32.48
C SER A 113 88.05 -27.02 -33.62
N LYS A 114 87.12 -26.07 -33.45
CA LYS A 114 86.12 -25.70 -34.47
C LYS A 114 86.76 -25.23 -35.78
N VAL A 115 87.75 -24.35 -35.72
CA VAL A 115 88.45 -23.85 -36.92
C VAL A 115 89.17 -24.99 -37.64
N SER A 116 89.85 -25.87 -36.89
CA SER A 116 90.55 -27.04 -37.46
C SER A 116 89.59 -28.02 -38.14
N LEU A 117 88.41 -28.27 -37.56
CA LEU A 117 87.37 -29.11 -38.16
C LEU A 117 86.77 -28.49 -39.43
N GLN A 118 86.53 -27.18 -39.46
CA GLN A 118 86.05 -26.48 -40.66
C GLN A 118 87.08 -26.54 -41.80
N ASN A 119 88.37 -26.41 -41.47
CA ASN A 119 89.46 -26.58 -42.42
C ASN A 119 89.56 -28.02 -42.94
N PHE A 120 89.35 -29.02 -42.09
CA PHE A 120 89.31 -30.43 -42.48
C PHE A 120 88.19 -30.68 -43.50
N ILE A 121 86.96 -30.24 -43.20
CA ILE A 121 85.79 -30.45 -44.06
C ILE A 121 85.95 -29.73 -45.42
N SER A 122 86.49 -28.51 -45.43
CA SER A 122 86.66 -27.76 -46.68
C SER A 122 87.73 -28.37 -47.60
N LYS A 123 88.80 -28.92 -47.03
CA LYS A 123 89.95 -29.48 -47.77
C LYS A 123 89.75 -30.93 -48.20
N TYR A 124 89.02 -31.74 -47.44
CA TYR A 124 88.90 -33.19 -47.66
C TYR A 124 87.44 -33.64 -47.81
N LYS A 125 86.76 -33.16 -48.86
CA LYS A 125 85.31 -33.31 -49.08
C LYS A 125 84.78 -34.74 -49.24
N ASP A 126 85.64 -35.71 -49.56
CA ASP A 126 85.29 -37.12 -49.75
C ASP A 126 85.86 -38.03 -48.65
N ASP A 127 86.39 -37.46 -47.56
CA ASP A 127 86.95 -38.25 -46.45
C ASP A 127 85.85 -38.95 -45.66
N LYS A 128 86.06 -40.24 -45.35
CA LYS A 128 85.13 -41.07 -44.59
C LYS A 128 84.79 -40.52 -43.19
N ASN A 129 85.62 -39.63 -42.64
CA ASN A 129 85.43 -39.05 -41.31
C ASN A 129 84.65 -37.72 -41.32
N ILE A 130 84.16 -37.24 -42.47
CA ILE A 130 83.32 -36.02 -42.52
C ILE A 130 82.11 -36.07 -41.57
N PRO A 131 81.31 -37.16 -41.51
CA PRO A 131 80.19 -37.23 -40.59
C PRO A 131 80.62 -37.04 -39.13
N TYR A 132 81.77 -37.62 -38.74
CA TYR A 132 82.36 -37.49 -37.41
C TYR A 132 82.91 -36.07 -37.15
N ALA A 133 83.48 -35.40 -38.17
CA ALA A 133 83.91 -34.01 -38.05
C ALA A 133 82.75 -33.04 -37.80
N TYR A 134 81.60 -33.24 -38.48
CA TYR A 134 80.38 -32.48 -38.20
C TYR A 134 79.81 -32.76 -36.81
N PHE A 135 79.89 -34.00 -36.33
CA PHE A 135 79.50 -34.34 -34.95
C PHE A 135 80.34 -33.56 -33.93
N LEU A 136 81.67 -33.51 -34.11
CA LEU A 136 82.57 -32.71 -33.27
C LEU A 136 82.30 -31.21 -33.38
N LEU A 137 81.90 -30.69 -34.55
CA LEU A 137 81.47 -29.30 -34.70
C LEU A 137 80.21 -29.00 -33.90
N GLY A 138 79.24 -29.92 -33.87
CA GLY A 138 78.06 -29.81 -33.01
C GLY A 138 78.43 -29.69 -31.54
N LEU A 139 79.31 -30.58 -31.06
CA LEU A 139 79.82 -30.55 -29.68
C LEU A 139 80.57 -29.25 -29.35
N ASN A 140 81.40 -28.75 -30.27
CA ASN A 140 82.11 -27.48 -30.11
C ASN A 140 81.13 -26.30 -30.04
N SER A 141 80.18 -26.22 -30.97
CA SER A 141 79.18 -25.15 -30.98
C SER A 141 78.29 -25.17 -29.74
N PHE A 142 77.96 -26.33 -29.18
CA PHE A 142 77.29 -26.42 -27.89
C PHE A 142 78.12 -25.80 -26.76
N LYS A 143 79.41 -26.15 -26.63
CA LYS A 143 80.31 -25.59 -25.61
C LYS A 143 80.51 -24.08 -25.78
N LEU A 144 80.45 -23.58 -27.01
CA LEU A 144 80.51 -22.16 -27.35
C LEU A 144 79.14 -21.44 -27.24
N LYS A 145 78.09 -22.11 -26.75
CA LYS A 145 76.72 -21.57 -26.59
C LYS A 145 76.04 -21.15 -27.91
N GLU A 146 76.51 -21.67 -29.04
CA GLU A 146 75.90 -21.48 -30.36
C GLU A 146 74.84 -22.57 -30.63
N TYR A 147 73.78 -22.62 -29.81
CA TYR A 147 72.86 -23.77 -29.77
C TYR A 147 72.11 -24.06 -31.08
N LYS A 148 71.80 -23.05 -31.90
CA LYS A 148 71.20 -23.25 -33.22
C LYS A 148 72.16 -23.94 -34.19
N LYS A 149 73.41 -23.46 -34.27
CA LYS A 149 74.46 -24.06 -35.10
C LYS A 149 74.82 -25.47 -34.62
N SER A 150 74.79 -25.68 -33.30
CA SER A 150 74.96 -27.01 -32.70
C SER A 150 73.93 -28.00 -33.26
N ALA A 151 72.64 -27.62 -33.27
CA ALA A 151 71.58 -28.44 -33.86
C ALA A 151 71.84 -28.74 -35.34
N GLU A 152 72.16 -27.71 -36.14
CA GLU A 152 72.44 -27.84 -37.58
C GLU A 152 73.61 -28.81 -37.86
N TYR A 153 74.71 -28.69 -37.12
CA TYR A 153 75.86 -29.57 -37.32
C TYR A 153 75.58 -31.04 -36.94
N PHE A 154 74.81 -31.27 -35.88
CA PHE A 154 74.37 -32.62 -35.53
C PHE A 154 73.41 -33.20 -36.57
N GLU A 155 72.49 -32.39 -37.10
CA GLU A 155 71.57 -32.79 -38.18
C GLU A 155 72.32 -33.16 -39.46
N ILE A 156 73.32 -32.36 -39.85
CA ILE A 156 74.20 -32.67 -41.00
C ILE A 156 74.95 -33.99 -40.76
N SER A 157 75.57 -34.16 -39.58
CA SER A 157 76.30 -35.38 -39.21
C SER A 157 75.41 -36.64 -39.25
N CYS A 158 74.19 -36.52 -38.72
CA CYS A 158 73.15 -37.53 -38.72
C CYS A 158 72.80 -37.97 -40.16
N ASN A 159 72.53 -37.00 -41.04
CA ASN A 159 72.16 -37.25 -42.44
C ASN A 159 73.30 -37.83 -43.28
N LEU A 160 74.56 -37.49 -42.97
CA LEU A 160 75.75 -37.99 -43.67
C LEU A 160 76.20 -39.40 -43.22
N GLY A 161 75.52 -40.02 -42.25
CA GLY A 161 75.72 -41.44 -41.92
C GLY A 161 76.27 -41.73 -40.52
N PHE A 162 76.56 -40.72 -39.69
CA PHE A 162 76.90 -40.94 -38.27
C PHE A 162 75.62 -41.03 -37.42
N LYS A 163 74.80 -42.06 -37.70
CA LYS A 163 73.36 -42.00 -37.40
C LYS A 163 73.01 -42.00 -35.90
N LYS A 164 73.55 -42.87 -35.05
CA LYS A 164 72.97 -43.05 -33.71
C LYS A 164 73.16 -41.81 -32.83
N GLU A 165 74.39 -41.44 -32.50
CA GLU A 165 74.67 -40.38 -31.53
C GLU A 165 74.46 -38.97 -32.10
N ALA A 166 74.72 -38.74 -33.39
CA ALA A 166 74.44 -37.43 -33.99
C ALA A 166 72.94 -37.15 -34.07
N CYS A 167 72.11 -38.13 -34.44
CA CYS A 167 70.67 -37.89 -34.54
C CYS A 167 70.03 -37.70 -33.15
N ILE A 168 70.47 -38.45 -32.12
CA ILE A 168 70.05 -38.21 -30.73
C ILE A 168 70.40 -36.77 -30.30
N ASN A 169 71.64 -36.33 -30.57
CA ASN A 169 72.07 -34.98 -30.23
C ASN A 169 71.35 -33.89 -31.05
N ALA A 170 71.01 -34.15 -32.31
CA ALA A 170 70.20 -33.24 -33.13
C ALA A 170 68.80 -33.05 -32.52
N VAL A 171 68.11 -34.16 -32.20
CA VAL A 171 66.79 -34.13 -31.56
C VAL A 171 66.85 -33.41 -30.21
N PHE A 172 67.85 -33.73 -29.39
CA PHE A 172 68.09 -33.05 -28.12
C PHE A 172 68.24 -31.54 -28.29
N MET A 173 69.07 -31.10 -29.25
CA MET A 173 69.28 -29.68 -29.49
C MET A 173 68.04 -28.98 -30.05
N HIS A 174 67.21 -29.67 -30.85
CA HIS A 174 65.91 -29.12 -31.26
C HIS A 174 64.97 -28.90 -30.06
N ILE A 175 64.91 -29.84 -29.12
CA ILE A 175 64.15 -29.65 -27.87
C ILE A 175 64.72 -28.50 -27.04
N TYR A 176 66.04 -28.46 -26.88
CA TYR A 176 66.74 -27.39 -26.16
C TYR A 176 66.41 -26.00 -26.75
N ASN A 177 66.31 -25.91 -28.08
CA ASN A 177 65.98 -24.68 -28.80
C ASN A 177 64.47 -24.38 -28.85
N GLY A 178 63.60 -25.32 -28.46
CA GLY A 178 62.15 -25.21 -28.57
C GLY A 178 61.59 -25.51 -29.97
N ASP A 179 62.39 -26.07 -30.89
CA ASP A 179 62.03 -26.39 -32.27
C ASP A 179 61.35 -27.77 -32.38
N PHE A 180 60.26 -27.99 -31.62
CA PHE A 180 59.62 -29.31 -31.51
C PHE A 180 59.14 -29.91 -32.83
N ASP A 181 58.78 -29.07 -33.82
CA ASP A 181 58.30 -29.54 -35.12
C ASP A 181 59.38 -30.24 -35.96
N LYS A 182 60.66 -29.89 -35.75
CA LYS A 182 61.79 -30.51 -36.47
C LYS A 182 62.06 -31.96 -36.06
N ILE A 183 61.49 -32.41 -34.95
CA ILE A 183 61.69 -33.75 -34.39
C ILE A 183 60.87 -34.81 -35.14
N LYS A 184 59.74 -34.42 -35.75
CA LYS A 184 58.76 -35.34 -36.36
C LYS A 184 59.34 -36.21 -37.48
N ASN A 185 60.35 -35.71 -38.21
CA ASN A 185 60.87 -36.33 -39.42
C ASN A 185 62.10 -37.25 -39.18
N ILE A 186 62.57 -37.39 -37.95
CA ILE A 186 63.76 -38.20 -37.62
C ILE A 186 63.31 -39.62 -37.29
N ASP A 187 63.56 -40.58 -38.19
CA ASP A 187 63.08 -41.97 -38.07
C ASP A 187 64.23 -42.94 -37.69
N ILE A 188 64.48 -43.05 -36.38
CA ILE A 188 65.46 -43.97 -35.79
C ILE A 188 64.82 -44.68 -34.62
N ASP A 189 64.95 -46.00 -34.60
CA ASP A 189 64.47 -46.88 -33.53
C ASP A 189 65.44 -46.85 -32.33
N ASP A 190 65.38 -45.76 -31.55
CA ASP A 190 66.16 -45.57 -30.32
C ASP A 190 65.25 -45.07 -29.18
N ALA A 191 65.49 -45.58 -27.97
CA ALA A 191 64.68 -45.24 -26.79
C ALA A 191 64.71 -43.74 -26.45
N ASN A 192 65.84 -43.06 -26.65
CA ASN A 192 65.96 -41.62 -26.39
C ASN A 192 65.16 -40.80 -27.41
N ILE A 193 65.16 -41.21 -28.68
CA ILE A 193 64.39 -40.53 -29.73
C ILE A 193 62.89 -40.75 -29.52
N LYS A 194 62.46 -41.95 -29.12
CA LYS A 194 61.07 -42.23 -28.72
C LYS A 194 60.63 -41.36 -27.53
N PHE A 195 61.50 -41.22 -26.52
CA PHE A 195 61.29 -40.34 -25.38
C PHE A 195 61.08 -38.87 -25.82
N PHE A 196 61.99 -38.33 -26.63
CA PHE A 196 61.91 -36.96 -27.12
C PHE A 196 60.71 -36.70 -28.03
N LYS A 197 60.32 -37.67 -28.87
CA LYS A 197 59.08 -37.62 -29.66
C LYS A 197 57.85 -37.57 -28.75
N THR A 198 57.83 -38.36 -27.68
CA THR A 198 56.72 -38.38 -26.69
C THR A 198 56.53 -36.99 -26.05
N ILE A 199 57.63 -36.30 -25.72
CA ILE A 199 57.61 -34.91 -25.21
C ILE A 199 57.08 -33.92 -26.26
N ALA A 200 57.51 -34.07 -27.52
CA ALA A 200 57.04 -33.24 -28.63
C ALA A 200 55.52 -33.42 -28.87
N GLU A 201 55.01 -34.64 -28.69
CA GLU A 201 53.59 -35.00 -28.82
C GLU A 201 52.72 -34.62 -27.61
N ASN A 202 53.26 -33.90 -26.62
CA ASN A 202 52.56 -33.54 -25.39
C ASN A 202 52.12 -34.73 -24.51
N LYS A 203 52.85 -35.85 -24.53
CA LYS A 203 52.53 -37.05 -23.75
C LYS A 203 53.51 -37.24 -22.59
N LYS A 204 53.03 -37.90 -21.52
CA LYS A 204 53.86 -38.26 -20.36
C LYS A 204 54.96 -39.25 -20.78
N PRO A 205 56.26 -38.93 -20.59
CA PRO A 205 57.35 -39.82 -20.98
C PRO A 205 57.56 -40.99 -20.00
N ASN A 206 58.00 -42.14 -20.52
CA ASN A 206 58.60 -43.21 -19.71
C ASN A 206 60.11 -42.94 -19.54
N CYS A 207 60.62 -43.05 -18.31
CA CYS A 207 62.03 -42.81 -17.97
C CYS A 207 62.85 -44.08 -17.76
N GLU A 208 62.25 -45.28 -17.85
CA GLU A 208 62.94 -46.55 -17.57
C GLU A 208 64.07 -46.88 -18.57
N ASP A 209 63.87 -46.55 -19.85
CA ASP A 209 64.79 -46.90 -20.95
C ASP A 209 65.62 -45.70 -21.48
N VAL A 210 65.63 -44.58 -20.74
CA VAL A 210 66.29 -43.32 -21.17
C VAL A 210 67.74 -43.29 -20.66
N ASP A 211 68.64 -42.74 -21.47
CA ASP A 211 70.05 -42.57 -21.08
C ASP A 211 70.20 -41.74 -19.78
N LEU A 212 71.22 -42.07 -18.98
CA LEU A 212 71.59 -41.34 -17.77
C LEU A 212 71.75 -39.84 -18.01
N SER A 213 72.22 -39.42 -19.20
CA SER A 213 72.38 -38.00 -19.53
C SER A 213 71.07 -37.22 -19.64
N PHE A 214 69.93 -37.90 -19.78
CA PHE A 214 68.60 -37.29 -19.95
C PHE A 214 67.61 -37.63 -18.84
N ILE A 215 68.00 -38.47 -17.87
CA ILE A 215 67.08 -38.97 -16.83
C ILE A 215 66.48 -37.86 -15.96
N ASP A 216 67.27 -36.85 -15.60
CA ASP A 216 66.78 -35.71 -14.80
C ASP A 216 65.80 -34.85 -15.60
N TYR A 217 66.07 -34.65 -16.90
CA TYR A 217 65.13 -33.97 -17.79
C TYR A 217 63.83 -34.77 -17.97
N CYS A 218 63.91 -36.11 -18.04
CA CYS A 218 62.74 -36.97 -18.10
C CYS A 218 61.85 -36.82 -16.85
N LYS A 219 62.46 -36.78 -15.66
CA LYS A 219 61.75 -36.52 -14.40
C LYS A 219 61.10 -35.14 -14.38
N ASP A 220 61.82 -34.12 -14.84
CA ASP A 220 61.27 -32.75 -14.95
C ASP A 220 60.01 -32.70 -15.83
N MET A 221 60.03 -33.42 -16.95
CA MET A 221 58.86 -33.54 -17.82
C MET A 221 57.73 -34.36 -17.18
N GLN A 222 58.02 -35.46 -16.49
CA GLN A 222 57.00 -36.24 -15.77
C GLN A 222 56.26 -35.40 -14.74
N SER A 223 56.99 -34.59 -13.96
CA SER A 223 56.42 -33.70 -12.96
C SER A 223 55.63 -32.55 -13.57
N TYR A 224 56.07 -31.99 -14.69
CA TYR A 224 55.29 -31.03 -15.47
C TYR A 224 53.94 -31.63 -15.92
N TYR A 225 53.94 -32.84 -16.49
CA TYR A 225 52.68 -33.51 -16.89
C TYR A 225 51.79 -33.87 -15.70
N ALA A 226 52.38 -34.31 -14.58
CA ALA A 226 51.63 -34.57 -13.36
C ALA A 226 50.93 -33.29 -12.87
N PHE A 227 51.61 -32.15 -12.92
CA PHE A 227 51.02 -30.85 -12.58
C PHE A 227 49.85 -30.48 -13.49
N LEU A 228 50.01 -30.63 -14.82
CA LEU A 228 48.92 -30.38 -15.79
C LEU A 228 47.71 -31.31 -15.55
N GLN A 229 47.96 -32.53 -15.10
CA GLN A 229 46.93 -33.51 -14.75
C GLN A 229 46.34 -33.31 -13.34
N LYS A 230 46.75 -32.25 -12.62
CA LYS A 230 46.38 -31.96 -11.23
C LYS A 230 46.79 -33.04 -10.22
N ASP A 231 47.77 -33.86 -10.57
CA ASP A 231 48.40 -34.84 -9.69
C ASP A 231 49.60 -34.19 -8.97
N TYR A 232 49.27 -33.30 -8.02
CA TYR A 232 50.25 -32.46 -7.36
C TYR A 232 51.25 -33.25 -6.51
N LYS A 233 50.86 -34.40 -5.95
CA LYS A 233 51.76 -35.24 -5.16
C LYS A 233 52.88 -35.83 -6.01
N ASN A 234 52.56 -36.29 -7.22
CA ASN A 234 53.57 -36.80 -8.14
C ASN A 234 54.36 -35.66 -8.80
N ALA A 235 53.76 -34.48 -8.98
CA ALA A 235 54.47 -33.29 -9.47
C ALA A 235 55.63 -32.88 -8.54
N LEU A 236 55.54 -33.13 -7.24
CA LEU A 236 56.58 -32.81 -6.25
C LEU A 236 57.85 -33.66 -6.35
N GLN A 237 57.87 -34.73 -7.15
CA GLN A 237 59.03 -35.63 -7.29
C GLN A 237 60.17 -35.05 -8.19
N ILE A 238 60.11 -33.75 -8.53
CA ILE A 238 60.96 -33.04 -9.51
C ILE A 238 62.31 -32.51 -8.96
N SER A 239 63.28 -32.30 -9.87
CA SER A 239 64.58 -31.65 -9.61
C SER A 239 64.48 -30.16 -9.21
N LYS A 240 65.42 -29.69 -8.37
CA LYS A 240 65.40 -28.39 -7.67
C LYS A 240 65.89 -27.17 -8.47
N SER A 241 66.32 -27.34 -9.72
CA SER A 241 67.27 -26.41 -10.36
C SER A 241 66.73 -25.53 -11.49
N THR A 242 65.46 -25.63 -11.87
CA THR A 242 64.87 -24.88 -12.98
C THR A 242 63.84 -23.86 -12.50
N GLU A 243 63.66 -22.77 -13.25
CA GLU A 243 62.64 -21.74 -12.99
C GLU A 243 61.24 -22.37 -12.93
N GLU A 244 60.90 -23.24 -13.89
CA GLU A 244 59.64 -24.00 -13.91
C GLU A 244 59.47 -24.88 -12.68
N GLY A 245 60.54 -25.53 -12.22
CA GLY A 245 60.50 -26.46 -11.10
C GLY A 245 60.06 -25.79 -9.80
N TYR A 246 60.58 -24.58 -9.49
CA TYR A 246 60.14 -23.82 -8.32
C TYR A 246 58.66 -23.45 -8.41
N ILE A 247 58.20 -22.98 -9.57
CA ILE A 247 56.80 -22.59 -9.77
C ILE A 247 55.86 -23.79 -9.65
N ILE A 248 56.19 -24.92 -10.29
CA ILE A 248 55.40 -26.16 -10.22
C ILE A 248 55.32 -26.67 -8.78
N ARG A 249 56.43 -26.71 -8.03
CA ARG A 249 56.42 -27.12 -6.62
C ARG A 249 55.64 -26.15 -5.76
N GLY A 250 55.87 -24.85 -5.91
CA GLY A 250 55.17 -23.81 -5.16
C GLY A 250 53.66 -23.94 -5.29
N PHE A 251 53.15 -24.07 -6.51
CA PHE A 251 51.71 -24.27 -6.73
C PHE A 251 51.22 -25.67 -6.35
N SER A 252 52.04 -26.72 -6.51
CA SER A 252 51.68 -28.07 -6.03
C SER A 252 51.48 -28.09 -4.52
N TYR A 253 52.41 -27.52 -3.75
CA TYR A 253 52.27 -27.35 -2.30
C TYR A 253 51.06 -26.48 -1.96
N LEU A 254 50.85 -25.37 -2.68
CA LEU A 254 49.72 -24.48 -2.45
C LEU A 254 48.38 -25.22 -2.64
N TYR A 255 48.22 -25.98 -3.73
CA TYR A 255 47.00 -26.75 -3.98
C TYR A 255 46.83 -27.95 -3.06
N LEU A 256 47.92 -28.46 -2.48
CA LEU A 256 47.90 -29.44 -1.39
C LEU A 256 47.69 -28.80 0.00
N SER A 257 47.50 -27.48 0.07
CA SER A 257 47.35 -26.70 1.31
C SER A 257 48.58 -26.73 2.24
N GLU A 258 49.77 -26.98 1.68
CA GLU A 258 51.06 -26.95 2.38
C GLU A 258 51.69 -25.55 2.29
N PHE A 259 51.01 -24.53 2.83
CA PHE A 259 51.31 -23.11 2.58
C PHE A 259 52.73 -22.67 2.95
N ASN A 260 53.31 -23.20 4.03
CA ASN A 260 54.69 -22.84 4.43
C ASN A 260 55.73 -23.32 3.42
N LEU A 261 55.51 -24.50 2.82
CA LEU A 261 56.39 -25.05 1.80
C LEU A 261 56.21 -24.33 0.47
N ALA A 262 54.96 -24.01 0.10
CA ALA A 262 54.65 -23.19 -1.07
C ALA A 262 55.31 -21.81 -0.98
N GLU A 263 55.16 -21.13 0.16
CA GLU A 263 55.75 -19.81 0.42
C GLU A 263 57.28 -19.84 0.27
N LYS A 264 57.92 -20.89 0.81
CA LYS A 264 59.35 -21.09 0.69
C LYS A 264 59.77 -21.21 -0.78
N GLU A 265 59.12 -22.06 -1.57
CA GLU A 265 59.45 -22.26 -2.98
C GLU A 265 59.32 -20.97 -3.79
N PHE A 266 58.24 -20.18 -3.57
CA PHE A 266 58.07 -18.90 -4.26
C PHE A 266 59.12 -17.85 -3.84
N LYS A 267 59.49 -17.79 -2.56
CA LYS A 267 60.54 -16.88 -2.08
C LYS A 267 61.92 -17.30 -2.57
N ASP A 268 62.23 -18.59 -2.55
CA ASP A 268 63.49 -19.13 -3.06
C ASP A 268 63.64 -18.85 -4.56
N TYR A 269 62.54 -18.94 -5.33
CA TYR A 269 62.50 -18.51 -6.72
C TYR A 269 62.87 -17.02 -6.87
N LEU A 270 62.17 -16.12 -6.17
CA LEU A 270 62.38 -14.67 -6.28
C LEU A 270 63.79 -14.25 -5.85
N ASN A 271 64.36 -14.91 -4.83
CA ASN A 271 65.74 -14.68 -4.39
C ASN A 271 66.79 -15.15 -5.41
N THR A 272 66.50 -16.24 -6.13
CA THR A 272 67.43 -16.84 -7.09
C THR A 272 67.40 -16.16 -8.45
N TYR A 273 66.21 -15.87 -8.97
CA TYR A 273 65.99 -15.41 -10.35
C TYR A 273 65.48 -13.96 -10.46
N GLY A 274 65.11 -13.33 -9.34
CA GLY A 274 64.64 -11.95 -9.29
C GLY A 274 63.21 -11.74 -9.84
N TYR A 275 62.92 -10.49 -10.19
CA TYR A 275 61.56 -9.98 -10.47
C TYR A 275 61.34 -9.60 -11.95
N ILE A 276 62.00 -10.28 -12.88
CA ILE A 276 62.13 -9.75 -14.27
C ILE A 276 61.17 -10.44 -15.25
N ASN A 277 60.80 -11.71 -15.03
CA ASN A 277 60.08 -12.53 -16.00
C ASN A 277 58.65 -12.92 -15.56
N GLY A 278 57.89 -13.60 -16.43
CA GLY A 278 56.53 -14.04 -16.14
C GLY A 278 56.40 -15.01 -14.97
N TYR A 279 57.43 -15.84 -14.71
CA TYR A 279 57.44 -16.73 -13.54
C TYR A 279 57.53 -15.96 -12.22
N SER A 280 58.20 -14.80 -12.20
CA SER A 280 58.16 -13.92 -11.01
C SER A 280 56.76 -13.39 -10.72
N ASN A 281 55.95 -13.12 -11.76
CA ASN A 281 54.55 -12.73 -11.58
C ASN A 281 53.73 -13.89 -10.98
N LEU A 282 53.95 -15.11 -11.46
CA LEU A 282 53.33 -16.32 -10.90
C LEU A 282 53.73 -16.58 -9.44
N ALA A 283 55.00 -16.36 -9.08
CA ALA A 283 55.45 -16.48 -7.70
C ALA A 283 54.79 -15.43 -6.78
N ILE A 284 54.70 -14.17 -7.22
CA ILE A 284 54.00 -13.09 -6.49
C ILE A 284 52.51 -13.41 -6.33
N TYR A 285 51.87 -13.93 -7.39
CA TYR A 285 50.48 -14.36 -7.34
C TYR A 285 50.27 -15.50 -6.32
N GLY A 286 51.14 -16.52 -6.35
CA GLY A 286 51.11 -17.61 -5.39
C GLY A 286 51.28 -17.14 -3.94
N LEU A 287 52.19 -16.19 -3.70
CA LEU A 287 52.33 -15.53 -2.39
C LEU A 287 51.05 -14.76 -2.00
N GLY A 288 50.43 -14.05 -2.93
CA GLY A 288 49.14 -13.38 -2.69
C GLY A 288 48.02 -14.36 -2.29
N LEU A 289 47.94 -15.53 -2.93
CA LEU A 289 46.98 -16.57 -2.54
C LEU A 289 47.25 -17.13 -1.12
N ILE A 290 48.52 -17.21 -0.73
CA ILE A 290 48.91 -17.61 0.64
C ILE A 290 48.50 -16.52 1.65
N ASP A 291 48.73 -15.25 1.32
CA ASP A 291 48.33 -14.11 2.15
C ASP A 291 46.81 -14.05 2.33
N LEU A 292 46.05 -14.33 1.26
CA LEU A 292 44.60 -14.48 1.32
C LEU A 292 44.17 -15.58 2.30
N ASN A 293 44.84 -16.74 2.29
CA ASN A 293 44.56 -17.82 3.23
C ASN A 293 44.88 -17.44 4.68
N LYS A 294 45.98 -16.71 4.90
CA LYS A 294 46.39 -16.17 6.21
C LYS A 294 45.55 -14.97 6.67
N ASN A 295 44.65 -14.47 5.81
CA ASN A 295 43.89 -13.24 6.02
C ASN A 295 44.78 -11.99 6.24
N ASP A 296 45.96 -11.96 5.61
CA ASP A 296 46.85 -10.80 5.57
C ASP A 296 46.49 -9.90 4.38
N LEU A 297 45.48 -9.06 4.59
CA LEU A 297 44.88 -8.25 3.54
C LEU A 297 45.82 -7.14 3.04
N GLU A 298 46.66 -6.56 3.91
CA GLU A 298 47.62 -5.54 3.52
C GLU A 298 48.69 -6.12 2.59
N SER A 299 49.23 -7.29 2.97
CA SER A 299 50.16 -8.02 2.13
C SER A 299 49.51 -8.39 0.79
N LEU A 300 48.32 -9.01 0.80
CA LEU A 300 47.58 -9.37 -0.42
C LEU A 300 47.37 -8.17 -1.37
N LYS A 301 46.96 -7.02 -0.85
CA LYS A 301 46.76 -5.78 -1.62
C LYS A 301 48.05 -5.33 -2.32
N GLU A 302 49.18 -5.35 -1.61
CA GLU A 302 50.47 -5.01 -2.17
C GLU A 302 50.82 -5.92 -3.37
N LYS A 303 50.58 -7.23 -3.25
CA LYS A 303 50.87 -8.21 -4.32
C LYS A 303 49.96 -7.94 -5.54
N ALA A 304 48.68 -7.63 -5.31
CA ALA A 304 47.76 -7.24 -6.38
C ALA A 304 48.21 -5.97 -7.11
N GLN A 305 48.68 -4.95 -6.36
CA GLN A 305 49.18 -3.68 -6.91
C GLN A 305 50.47 -3.87 -7.72
N ILE A 306 51.41 -4.69 -7.24
CA ILE A 306 52.64 -5.01 -7.99
C ILE A 306 52.28 -5.66 -9.33
N LEU A 307 51.29 -6.56 -9.35
CA LEU A 307 50.86 -7.26 -10.56
C LEU A 307 50.07 -6.37 -11.53
N GLU A 308 49.53 -5.23 -11.10
CA GLU A 308 48.64 -4.36 -11.89
C GLU A 308 49.23 -3.98 -13.26
N THR A 309 50.54 -3.69 -13.31
CA THR A 309 51.24 -3.32 -14.55
C THR A 309 52.06 -4.47 -15.16
N ARG A 310 52.08 -5.64 -14.50
CA ARG A 310 52.96 -6.76 -14.85
C ARG A 310 52.20 -7.96 -15.41
N ASP A 311 51.03 -8.25 -14.86
CA ASP A 311 50.09 -9.28 -15.33
C ASP A 311 48.69 -8.91 -14.82
N GLU A 312 47.92 -8.22 -15.68
CA GLU A 312 46.60 -7.68 -15.36
C GLU A 312 45.61 -8.76 -14.92
N GLU A 313 45.69 -9.97 -15.49
CA GLU A 313 44.78 -11.08 -15.19
C GLU A 313 45.01 -11.63 -13.78
N LEU A 314 46.28 -11.80 -13.37
CA LEU A 314 46.62 -12.21 -12.00
C LEU A 314 46.24 -11.13 -10.99
N SER A 315 46.46 -9.86 -11.33
CA SER A 315 46.08 -8.71 -10.50
C SER A 315 44.56 -8.63 -10.33
N GLN A 316 43.79 -8.78 -11.41
CA GLN A 316 42.32 -8.79 -11.38
C GLN A 316 41.80 -9.85 -10.40
N TYR A 317 42.34 -11.08 -10.46
CA TYR A 317 41.93 -12.15 -9.55
C TYR A 317 42.17 -11.79 -8.08
N LEU A 318 43.37 -11.30 -7.74
CA LEU A 318 43.69 -10.94 -6.35
C LEU A 318 42.85 -9.75 -5.86
N TYR A 319 42.58 -8.75 -6.70
CA TYR A 319 41.71 -7.64 -6.32
C TYR A 319 40.27 -8.09 -6.04
N ILE A 320 39.73 -9.04 -6.80
CA ILE A 320 38.39 -9.61 -6.51
C ILE A 320 38.39 -10.27 -5.13
N GLN A 321 39.38 -11.12 -4.85
CA GLN A 321 39.47 -11.84 -3.58
C GLN A 321 39.69 -10.88 -2.40
N TYR A 322 40.54 -9.86 -2.57
CA TYR A 322 40.77 -8.80 -1.59
C TYR A 322 39.48 -8.03 -1.31
N ALA A 323 38.82 -7.52 -2.36
CA ALA A 323 37.60 -6.72 -2.22
C ALA A 323 36.45 -7.49 -1.57
N TYR A 324 36.35 -8.80 -1.82
CA TYR A 324 35.35 -9.66 -1.18
C TYR A 324 35.54 -9.80 0.34
N LYS A 325 36.78 -9.67 0.85
CA LYS A 325 37.10 -9.79 2.29
C LYS A 325 36.97 -8.48 3.06
N LEU A 326 36.74 -7.36 2.39
CA LEU A 326 36.63 -6.06 3.03
C LEU A 326 35.28 -5.88 3.74
N ASN A 327 35.34 -5.35 4.96
CA ASN A 327 34.15 -4.92 5.70
C ASN A 327 33.65 -3.53 5.27
N ASN A 328 34.55 -2.68 4.77
CA ASN A 328 34.21 -1.34 4.28
C ASN A 328 33.72 -1.41 2.83
N MET A 329 32.44 -1.10 2.62
CA MET A 329 31.79 -1.17 1.31
C MET A 329 32.34 -0.15 0.31
N GLU A 330 32.73 1.06 0.74
CA GLU A 330 33.31 2.07 -0.14
C GLU A 330 34.67 1.63 -0.68
N GLU A 331 35.48 1.03 0.20
CA GLU A 331 36.78 0.48 -0.17
C GLU A 331 36.61 -0.73 -1.10
N ALA A 332 35.71 -1.66 -0.77
CA ALA A 332 35.38 -2.79 -1.63
C ALA A 332 34.94 -2.33 -3.03
N PHE A 333 34.08 -1.31 -3.09
CA PHE A 333 33.63 -0.71 -4.35
C PHE A 333 34.80 -0.21 -5.21
N TYR A 334 35.74 0.53 -4.60
CA TYR A 334 36.93 1.03 -5.29
C TYR A 334 37.79 -0.10 -5.88
N TYR A 335 38.05 -1.18 -5.12
CA TYR A 335 38.89 -2.27 -5.62
C TYR A 335 38.18 -3.16 -6.66
N TYR A 336 36.86 -3.31 -6.59
CA TYR A 336 36.11 -3.92 -7.70
C TYR A 336 36.12 -3.04 -8.95
N GLN A 337 36.08 -1.71 -8.83
CA GLN A 337 36.25 -0.79 -9.97
C GLN A 337 37.67 -0.84 -10.55
N LYS A 338 38.69 -1.05 -9.72
CA LYS A 338 40.02 -1.37 -10.22
C LYS A 338 40.03 -2.68 -10.98
N ALA A 339 39.53 -3.76 -10.38
CA ALA A 339 39.50 -5.08 -10.99
C ALA A 339 38.79 -5.10 -12.36
N ILE A 340 37.69 -4.37 -12.55
CA ILE A 340 36.95 -4.35 -13.83
C ILE A 340 37.71 -3.62 -14.96
N SER A 341 38.62 -2.71 -14.61
CA SER A 341 39.44 -1.96 -15.56
C SER A 341 40.57 -2.80 -16.16
N LEU A 342 40.97 -3.88 -15.47
CA LEU A 342 42.02 -4.80 -15.86
C LEU A 342 41.52 -5.86 -16.88
N GLN A 343 42.43 -6.41 -17.68
CA GLN A 343 42.15 -7.57 -18.52
C GLN A 343 41.90 -8.83 -17.67
N GLY A 344 41.02 -9.70 -18.16
CA GLY A 344 40.68 -10.97 -17.53
C GLY A 344 39.22 -11.38 -17.72
N ASP A 345 38.92 -12.63 -17.37
CA ASP A 345 37.64 -13.29 -17.67
C ASP A 345 36.54 -13.02 -16.62
N PHE A 346 36.89 -12.48 -15.45
CA PHE A 346 35.97 -12.36 -14.31
C PHE A 346 35.13 -11.06 -14.31
N LYS A 347 34.96 -10.43 -15.48
CA LYS A 347 34.25 -9.14 -15.57
C LYS A 347 32.79 -9.22 -15.14
N GLU A 348 32.12 -10.35 -15.38
CA GLU A 348 30.72 -10.52 -15.00
C GLU A 348 30.52 -10.51 -13.48
N ILE A 349 31.24 -11.35 -12.73
CA ILE A 349 31.13 -11.40 -11.26
C ILE A 349 31.53 -10.06 -10.61
N ILE A 350 32.50 -9.36 -11.19
CA ILE A 350 32.86 -8.01 -10.73
C ILE A 350 31.66 -7.06 -10.88
N LYS A 351 31.02 -7.00 -12.06
CA LYS A 351 29.84 -6.16 -12.28
C LYS A 351 28.71 -6.49 -11.30
N GLN A 352 28.44 -7.78 -11.09
CA GLN A 352 27.43 -8.23 -10.13
C GLN A 352 27.73 -7.70 -8.72
N ASN A 353 28.96 -7.85 -8.23
CA ASN A 353 29.36 -7.36 -6.92
C ASN A 353 29.35 -5.83 -6.82
N ILE A 354 29.74 -5.09 -7.87
CA ILE A 354 29.60 -3.62 -7.89
C ILE A 354 28.13 -3.21 -7.74
N GLY A 355 27.20 -3.87 -8.46
CA GLY A 355 25.77 -3.60 -8.34
C GLY A 355 25.21 -3.89 -6.95
N ILE A 356 25.68 -4.97 -6.31
CA ILE A 356 25.32 -5.36 -4.94
C ILE A 356 25.85 -4.36 -3.92
N ILE A 357 27.10 -3.93 -4.05
CA ILE A 357 27.68 -2.91 -3.15
C ILE A 357 26.93 -1.59 -3.29
N ALA A 358 26.62 -1.17 -4.52
CA ALA A 358 25.82 0.03 -4.77
C ALA A 358 24.43 -0.05 -4.12
N TYR A 359 23.78 -1.23 -4.16
CA TYR A 359 22.51 -1.47 -3.45
C TYR A 359 22.67 -1.29 -1.94
N ASN A 360 23.67 -1.93 -1.35
CA ASN A 360 23.92 -1.90 0.10
C ASN A 360 24.27 -0.49 0.60
N MET A 361 24.89 0.32 -0.26
CA MET A 361 25.14 1.75 -0.03
C MET A 361 23.92 2.64 -0.30
N LYS A 362 22.75 2.06 -0.61
CA LYS A 362 21.49 2.74 -0.95
C LYS A 362 21.55 3.59 -2.22
N ASN A 363 22.56 3.38 -3.08
CA ASN A 363 22.63 3.99 -4.41
C ASN A 363 21.83 3.13 -5.41
N TYR A 364 20.52 3.10 -5.20
CA TYR A 364 19.62 2.23 -5.95
C TYR A 364 19.54 2.57 -7.44
N ASP A 365 19.75 3.83 -7.85
CA ASP A 365 19.76 4.21 -9.27
C ASP A 365 20.94 3.58 -10.00
N TYR A 366 22.14 3.67 -9.41
CA TYR A 366 23.33 3.07 -10.01
C TYR A 366 23.27 1.54 -9.99
N SER A 367 22.83 0.97 -8.86
CA SER A 367 22.63 -0.47 -8.71
C SER A 367 21.64 -1.03 -9.75
N GLN A 368 20.49 -0.37 -9.94
CA GLN A 368 19.50 -0.76 -10.95
C GLN A 368 20.10 -0.77 -12.36
N LYS A 369 20.82 0.28 -12.77
CA LYS A 369 21.44 0.36 -14.11
C LYS A 369 22.43 -0.77 -14.37
N ILE A 370 23.21 -1.14 -13.36
CA ILE A 370 24.14 -2.27 -13.47
C ILE A 370 23.37 -3.57 -13.67
N PHE A 371 22.39 -3.84 -12.80
CA PHE A 371 21.62 -5.08 -12.88
C PHE A 371 20.79 -5.20 -14.16
N GLU A 372 20.22 -4.10 -14.66
CA GLU A 372 19.47 -4.07 -15.93
C GLU A 372 20.37 -4.44 -17.12
N SER A 373 21.66 -4.10 -17.09
CA SER A 373 22.61 -4.52 -18.13
C SER A 373 22.87 -6.04 -18.17
N MET A 374 22.37 -6.78 -17.18
CA MET A 374 22.51 -8.24 -17.02
C MET A 374 21.14 -8.92 -16.88
N GLU A 375 20.11 -8.39 -17.56
CA GLU A 375 18.71 -8.81 -17.41
C GLU A 375 18.40 -10.27 -17.82
N GLU A 376 19.32 -10.95 -18.50
CA GLU A 376 19.20 -12.39 -18.82
C GLU A 376 19.52 -13.29 -17.61
N ASN A 377 20.12 -12.75 -16.54
CA ASN A 377 20.35 -13.45 -15.29
C ASN A 377 19.18 -13.21 -14.32
N PRO A 378 18.38 -14.24 -13.96
CA PRO A 378 17.22 -14.08 -13.09
C PRO A 378 17.53 -13.40 -11.75
N LYS A 379 18.69 -13.72 -11.14
CA LYS A 379 19.09 -13.12 -9.86
C LYS A 379 19.42 -11.64 -9.99
N MET A 380 20.03 -11.23 -11.11
CA MET A 380 20.30 -9.81 -11.36
C MET A 380 19.00 -9.05 -11.64
N LEU A 381 18.08 -9.65 -12.38
CA LEU A 381 16.78 -9.06 -12.67
C LEU A 381 15.92 -8.90 -11.39
N LEU A 382 15.99 -9.87 -10.46
CA LEU A 382 15.41 -9.76 -9.12
C LEU A 382 15.97 -8.54 -8.36
N TYR A 383 17.30 -8.38 -8.36
CA TYR A 383 17.94 -7.24 -7.69
C TYR A 383 17.65 -5.91 -8.37
N ALA A 384 17.46 -5.87 -9.69
CA ALA A 384 16.96 -4.68 -10.40
C ALA A 384 15.53 -4.32 -9.93
N GLY A 385 14.67 -5.33 -9.76
CA GLY A 385 13.33 -5.18 -9.18
C GLY A 385 13.37 -4.60 -7.77
N TYR A 386 14.21 -5.15 -6.89
CA TYR A 386 14.42 -4.61 -5.53
C TYR A 386 14.87 -3.15 -5.53
N SER A 387 15.87 -2.81 -6.35
CA SER A 387 16.35 -1.42 -6.50
C SER A 387 15.23 -0.47 -6.94
N ALA A 388 14.40 -0.90 -7.90
CA ALA A 388 13.28 -0.10 -8.38
C ALA A 388 12.21 0.11 -7.29
N ILE A 389 11.87 -0.92 -6.49
CA ILE A 389 10.94 -0.79 -5.35
C ILE A 389 11.48 0.19 -4.31
N ASN A 390 12.76 0.11 -3.92
CA ASN A 390 13.35 1.03 -2.96
C ASN A 390 13.39 2.49 -3.45
N ARG A 391 13.34 2.71 -4.77
CA ARG A 391 13.20 4.03 -5.40
C ARG A 391 11.75 4.49 -5.56
N ASN A 392 10.79 3.63 -5.20
CA ASN A 392 9.36 3.83 -5.47
C ASN A 392 9.03 3.96 -6.98
N ASP A 393 9.86 3.36 -7.86
CA ASP A 393 9.60 3.27 -9.30
C ASP A 393 8.86 1.96 -9.62
N LEU A 394 7.54 2.00 -9.40
CA LEU A 394 6.67 0.83 -9.55
C LEU A 394 6.56 0.34 -11.01
N LYS A 395 6.80 1.20 -12.02
CA LYS A 395 6.72 0.81 -13.43
C LYS A 395 7.93 -0.02 -13.84
N SER A 396 9.12 0.43 -13.47
CA SER A 396 10.33 -0.34 -13.73
C SER A 396 10.32 -1.65 -12.94
N ALA A 397 9.89 -1.61 -11.67
CA ALA A 397 9.74 -2.82 -10.86
C ALA A 397 8.81 -3.85 -11.52
N GLU A 398 7.63 -3.43 -12.01
CA GLU A 398 6.69 -4.29 -12.72
C GLU A 398 7.36 -4.97 -13.94
N LYS A 399 8.06 -4.18 -14.77
CA LYS A 399 8.80 -4.69 -15.93
C LYS A 399 9.78 -5.79 -15.53
N TYR A 400 10.59 -5.54 -14.50
CA TYR A 400 11.62 -6.49 -14.06
C TYR A 400 11.02 -7.77 -13.46
N PHE A 401 10.04 -7.66 -12.56
CA PHE A 401 9.42 -8.85 -11.95
C PHE A 401 8.58 -9.66 -12.95
N SER A 402 7.95 -9.01 -13.94
CA SER A 402 7.24 -9.71 -15.02
C SER A 402 8.20 -10.51 -15.90
N LYS A 403 9.32 -9.90 -16.32
CA LYS A 403 10.36 -10.62 -17.08
C LYS A 403 10.99 -11.72 -16.23
N LEU A 404 11.22 -11.48 -14.93
CA LEU A 404 11.78 -12.46 -13.99
C LEU A 404 10.91 -13.72 -13.90
N TYR A 405 9.60 -13.55 -13.75
CA TYR A 405 8.65 -14.65 -13.70
C TYR A 405 8.70 -15.51 -14.98
N GLN A 406 8.89 -14.88 -16.14
CA GLN A 406 8.95 -15.56 -17.45
C GLN A 406 10.25 -16.33 -17.67
N ILE A 407 11.40 -15.76 -17.31
CA ILE A 407 12.72 -16.34 -17.61
C ILE A 407 13.24 -17.30 -16.53
N SER A 408 12.77 -17.14 -15.28
CA SER A 408 13.23 -18.00 -14.19
C SER A 408 12.63 -19.40 -14.30
N THR A 409 13.46 -20.42 -14.05
CA THR A 409 13.01 -21.80 -13.86
C THR A 409 12.92 -22.20 -12.38
N ASP A 410 13.41 -21.33 -11.49
CA ASP A 410 13.35 -21.52 -10.04
C ASP A 410 11.98 -21.07 -9.51
N LYS A 411 11.26 -22.02 -8.89
CA LYS A 411 9.91 -21.80 -8.35
C LYS A 411 9.88 -20.81 -7.20
N ASP A 412 10.93 -20.73 -6.38
CA ASP A 412 10.98 -19.79 -5.26
C ASP A 412 11.13 -18.35 -5.78
N ILE A 413 11.98 -18.17 -6.80
CA ILE A 413 12.13 -16.87 -7.49
C ILE A 413 10.84 -16.48 -8.22
N GLN A 414 10.16 -17.42 -8.87
CA GLN A 414 8.87 -17.16 -9.52
C GLN A 414 7.80 -16.74 -8.52
N LYS A 415 7.70 -17.45 -7.38
CA LYS A 415 6.81 -17.08 -6.28
C LYS A 415 7.12 -15.67 -5.78
N GLU A 416 8.39 -15.35 -5.55
CA GLU A 416 8.81 -14.03 -5.08
C GLU A 416 8.45 -12.93 -6.09
N ALA A 417 8.68 -13.15 -7.38
CA ALA A 417 8.27 -12.22 -8.43
C ALA A 417 6.75 -11.94 -8.40
N LEU A 418 5.93 -12.99 -8.26
CA LEU A 418 4.47 -12.85 -8.15
C LEU A 418 4.05 -12.06 -6.90
N LEU A 419 4.72 -12.25 -5.76
CA LEU A 419 4.44 -11.49 -4.54
C LEU A 419 4.69 -9.98 -4.73
N TYR A 420 5.81 -9.61 -5.35
CA TYR A 420 6.09 -8.20 -5.67
C TYR A 420 5.13 -7.64 -6.71
N LEU A 421 4.80 -8.40 -7.77
CA LEU A 421 3.80 -7.97 -8.75
C LEU A 421 2.43 -7.73 -8.11
N ALA A 422 2.00 -8.60 -7.19
CA ALA A 422 0.76 -8.40 -6.45
C ALA A 422 0.82 -7.11 -5.62
N ASP A 423 1.91 -6.84 -4.91
CA ASP A 423 2.04 -5.59 -4.13
C ASP A 423 2.03 -4.34 -5.04
N ILE A 424 2.70 -4.39 -6.19
CA ILE A 424 2.72 -3.32 -7.19
C ILE A 424 1.31 -3.03 -7.74
N TYR A 425 0.60 -4.07 -8.18
CA TYR A 425 -0.75 -3.91 -8.75
C TYR A 425 -1.76 -3.45 -7.69
N TYR A 426 -1.60 -3.89 -6.44
CA TYR A 426 -2.41 -3.41 -5.32
C TYR A 426 -2.24 -1.90 -5.10
N LEU A 427 -0.99 -1.43 -5.04
CA LEU A 427 -0.65 -0.01 -4.83
C LEU A 427 -1.08 0.90 -5.99
N ARG A 428 -1.11 0.36 -7.22
CA ARG A 428 -1.54 1.09 -8.42
C ARG A 428 -3.05 1.02 -8.69
N ASN A 429 -3.81 0.30 -7.84
CA ASN A 429 -5.24 0.05 -8.03
C ASN A 429 -5.57 -0.68 -9.36
N GLU A 430 -4.72 -1.62 -9.77
CA GLU A 430 -4.90 -2.42 -10.98
C GLU A 430 -5.52 -3.78 -10.65
N ASP A 431 -6.79 -3.75 -10.29
CA ASP A 431 -7.50 -4.89 -9.68
C ASP A 431 -7.52 -6.17 -10.55
N ASN A 432 -7.67 -6.04 -11.87
CA ASN A 432 -7.64 -7.20 -12.78
C ASN A 432 -6.27 -7.90 -12.78
N ASN A 433 -5.20 -7.11 -12.88
CA ASN A 433 -3.83 -7.62 -12.89
C ASN A 433 -3.48 -8.22 -11.52
N TYR A 434 -3.94 -7.60 -10.45
CA TYR A 434 -3.79 -8.10 -9.09
C TYR A 434 -4.40 -9.50 -8.94
N VAL A 435 -5.68 -9.67 -9.33
CA VAL A 435 -6.37 -10.95 -9.21
C VAL A 435 -5.73 -12.03 -10.09
N ASP A 436 -5.29 -11.68 -11.30
CA ASP A 436 -4.57 -12.62 -12.18
C ASP A 436 -3.27 -13.11 -11.53
N VAL A 437 -2.43 -12.21 -11.01
CA VAL A 437 -1.18 -12.57 -10.33
C VAL A 437 -1.45 -13.41 -9.08
N VAL A 438 -2.44 -13.04 -8.27
CA VAL A 438 -2.78 -13.79 -7.06
C VAL A 438 -3.32 -15.18 -7.40
N SER A 439 -4.05 -15.33 -8.50
CA SER A 439 -4.52 -16.64 -8.97
C SER A 439 -3.37 -17.56 -9.35
N LYS A 440 -2.32 -17.03 -9.99
CA LYS A 440 -1.08 -17.76 -10.32
C LYS A 440 -0.29 -18.10 -9.08
N LEU A 441 -0.22 -17.18 -8.11
CA LEU A 441 0.50 -17.39 -6.85
C LEU A 441 -0.06 -18.59 -6.06
N ARG A 442 -1.35 -18.89 -6.20
CA ARG A 442 -2.00 -20.03 -5.53
C ARG A 442 -1.29 -21.36 -5.78
N ASP A 443 -0.72 -21.54 -6.98
CA ASP A 443 -0.01 -22.78 -7.34
C ASP A 443 1.35 -22.91 -6.63
N TYR A 444 1.86 -21.83 -6.03
CA TYR A 444 3.13 -21.76 -5.28
C TYR A 444 2.92 -21.64 -3.77
N ASP A 445 1.93 -20.85 -3.35
CA ASP A 445 1.58 -20.60 -1.95
C ASP A 445 0.09 -20.23 -1.84
N GLU A 446 -0.74 -21.26 -1.70
CA GLU A 446 -2.19 -21.11 -1.56
C GLU A 446 -2.57 -20.22 -0.36
N LYS A 447 -1.85 -20.36 0.77
CA LYS A 447 -2.15 -19.62 1.99
C LYS A 447 -1.92 -18.12 1.78
N GLU A 448 -0.81 -17.75 1.17
CA GLU A 448 -0.49 -16.35 0.91
C GLU A 448 -1.38 -15.76 -0.19
N ALA A 449 -1.71 -16.53 -1.23
CA ALA A 449 -2.68 -16.12 -2.24
C ALA A 449 -4.07 -15.81 -1.63
N LEU A 450 -4.53 -16.65 -0.69
CA LEU A 450 -5.77 -16.41 0.05
C LEU A 450 -5.71 -15.15 0.92
N ASN A 451 -4.58 -14.89 1.61
CA ASN A 451 -4.39 -13.65 2.35
C ASN A 451 -4.44 -12.40 1.46
N LEU A 452 -3.82 -12.46 0.28
CA LEU A 452 -3.84 -11.38 -0.71
C LEU A 452 -5.26 -11.15 -1.26
N LEU A 453 -6.01 -12.21 -1.56
CA LEU A 453 -7.45 -12.09 -1.86
C LEU A 453 -8.22 -11.45 -0.71
N GLY A 454 -7.89 -11.78 0.54
CA GLY A 454 -8.43 -11.14 1.73
C GLY A 454 -8.24 -9.62 1.70
N TRP A 455 -7.03 -9.14 1.40
CA TRP A 455 -6.73 -7.72 1.27
C TRP A 455 -7.51 -7.05 0.12
N PHE A 456 -7.66 -7.74 -1.01
CA PHE A 456 -8.47 -7.26 -2.13
C PHE A 456 -9.94 -7.05 -1.74
N PHE A 457 -10.57 -8.06 -1.14
CA PHE A 457 -11.95 -7.93 -0.66
C PHE A 457 -12.09 -6.87 0.42
N PHE A 458 -11.11 -6.79 1.33
CA PHE A 458 -11.10 -5.82 2.42
C PHE A 458 -11.05 -4.37 1.90
N LYS A 459 -10.16 -4.09 0.93
CA LYS A 459 -10.08 -2.78 0.24
C LYS A 459 -11.39 -2.39 -0.42
N ASN A 460 -12.09 -3.37 -1.01
CA ASN A 460 -13.37 -3.19 -1.69
C ASN A 460 -14.59 -3.23 -0.74
N LYS A 461 -14.36 -3.23 0.58
CA LYS A 461 -15.39 -3.31 1.63
C LYS A 461 -16.27 -4.57 1.58
N ASP A 462 -15.86 -5.60 0.85
CA ASP A 462 -16.50 -6.92 0.86
C ASP A 462 -15.96 -7.74 2.05
N TYR A 463 -16.29 -7.28 3.26
CA TYR A 463 -15.76 -7.86 4.49
C TYR A 463 -16.18 -9.32 4.71
N LYS A 464 -17.29 -9.77 4.11
CA LYS A 464 -17.75 -11.15 4.20
C LYS A 464 -16.83 -12.10 3.43
N ASN A 465 -16.39 -11.72 2.23
CA ASN A 465 -15.44 -12.52 1.48
C ASN A 465 -14.01 -12.33 1.99
N ALA A 466 -13.66 -11.13 2.49
CA ALA A 466 -12.40 -10.90 3.20
C ALA A 466 -12.22 -11.85 4.39
N PHE A 467 -13.27 -12.00 5.22
CA PHE A 467 -13.29 -12.94 6.35
C PHE A 467 -12.99 -14.39 5.94
N LYS A 468 -13.56 -14.84 4.82
CA LYS A 468 -13.34 -16.21 4.31
C LYS A 468 -11.94 -16.40 3.74
N ALA A 469 -11.39 -15.35 3.12
CA ALA A 469 -10.13 -15.41 2.41
C ALA A 469 -8.91 -15.28 3.36
N PHE A 470 -8.93 -14.32 4.29
CA PHE A 470 -7.84 -14.17 5.26
C PHE A 470 -7.59 -15.46 6.02
N GLN A 471 -6.32 -15.76 6.29
CA GLN A 471 -5.90 -16.91 7.10
C GLN A 471 -5.48 -16.49 8.51
N ASP A 472 -5.04 -15.24 8.68
CA ASP A 472 -4.73 -14.63 9.97
C ASP A 472 -6.00 -14.33 10.79
N ASN A 473 -6.00 -14.77 12.06
CA ASN A 473 -7.14 -14.59 12.96
C ASN A 473 -7.42 -13.12 13.25
N TYR A 474 -6.39 -12.27 13.30
CA TYR A 474 -6.58 -10.84 13.54
C TYR A 474 -7.36 -10.21 12.37
N MET A 475 -6.91 -10.38 11.12
CA MET A 475 -7.62 -9.84 9.95
C MET A 475 -9.01 -10.46 9.73
N LYS A 476 -9.20 -11.74 10.08
CA LYS A 476 -10.55 -12.33 10.15
C LYS A 476 -11.43 -11.60 11.16
N ALA A 477 -10.93 -11.34 12.36
CA ALA A 477 -11.69 -10.62 13.38
C ALA A 477 -12.00 -9.17 12.98
N VAL A 478 -11.07 -8.48 12.31
CA VAL A 478 -11.33 -7.14 11.74
C VAL A 478 -12.45 -7.21 10.70
N SER A 479 -12.41 -8.21 9.82
CA SER A 479 -13.46 -8.41 8.81
C SER A 479 -14.82 -8.72 9.45
N ALA A 480 -14.87 -9.61 10.45
CA ALA A 480 -16.09 -9.92 11.19
C ALA A 480 -16.65 -8.69 11.92
N TYR A 481 -15.80 -7.90 12.58
CA TYR A 481 -16.17 -6.64 13.22
C TYR A 481 -16.83 -5.67 12.25
N ASN A 482 -16.25 -5.50 11.07
CA ASN A 482 -16.77 -4.61 10.03
C ASN A 482 -18.10 -5.10 9.45
N THR A 483 -18.37 -6.42 9.45
CA THR A 483 -19.69 -6.96 9.11
C THR A 483 -20.74 -6.82 10.22
N GLY A 484 -20.35 -6.43 11.44
CA GLY A 484 -21.23 -6.38 12.60
C GLY A 484 -21.21 -7.63 13.49
N ASP A 485 -20.51 -8.71 13.10
CA ASP A 485 -20.42 -9.95 13.88
C ASP A 485 -19.35 -9.84 14.98
N LEU A 486 -19.72 -9.15 16.06
CA LEU A 486 -18.83 -8.88 17.19
C LEU A 486 -18.48 -10.13 18.01
N LYS A 487 -19.36 -11.12 18.04
CA LYS A 487 -19.12 -12.37 18.77
C LYS A 487 -18.01 -13.17 18.10
N THR A 488 -18.11 -13.37 16.79
CA THR A 488 -17.07 -14.06 16.02
C THR A 488 -15.75 -13.29 16.08
N ALA A 489 -15.79 -11.96 15.96
CA ALA A 489 -14.60 -11.13 16.08
C ALA A 489 -13.89 -11.31 17.45
N GLU A 490 -14.64 -11.31 18.56
CA GLU A 490 -14.09 -11.58 19.89
C GLU A 490 -13.51 -13.00 20.00
N ASP A 491 -14.28 -14.02 19.60
CA ASP A 491 -13.88 -15.42 19.76
C ASP A 491 -12.56 -15.76 19.06
N LEU A 492 -12.28 -15.09 17.93
CA LEU A 492 -11.04 -15.26 17.16
C LEU A 492 -9.80 -14.71 17.86
N ILE A 493 -9.94 -13.65 18.66
CA ILE A 493 -8.78 -12.90 19.18
C ILE A 493 -8.69 -12.81 20.71
N LYS A 494 -9.71 -13.25 21.46
CA LYS A 494 -9.76 -13.13 22.93
C LYS A 494 -8.59 -13.77 23.68
N ASN A 495 -7.93 -14.76 23.07
CA ASN A 495 -6.79 -15.47 23.65
C ASN A 495 -5.43 -14.90 23.21
N MET A 496 -5.41 -13.89 22.33
CA MET A 496 -4.19 -13.24 21.86
C MET A 496 -3.81 -12.12 22.82
N SER A 497 -2.52 -11.98 23.11
CA SER A 497 -2.00 -11.07 24.15
C SER A 497 -1.09 -9.96 23.62
N ASP A 498 -0.91 -9.83 22.31
CA ASP A 498 -0.14 -8.72 21.75
C ASP A 498 -0.92 -7.40 21.86
N ASP A 499 -0.21 -6.29 22.01
CA ASP A 499 -0.81 -4.99 22.31
C ASP A 499 -1.73 -4.47 21.19
N LYS A 500 -1.46 -4.81 19.91
CA LYS A 500 -2.32 -4.44 18.77
C LYS A 500 -3.67 -5.15 18.88
N THR A 501 -3.64 -6.43 19.20
CA THR A 501 -4.84 -7.25 19.36
C THR A 501 -5.63 -6.88 20.63
N LEU A 502 -4.96 -6.65 21.76
CA LEU A 502 -5.62 -6.18 22.98
C LEU A 502 -6.30 -4.83 22.75
N PHE A 503 -5.65 -3.91 22.03
CA PHE A 503 -6.25 -2.63 21.68
C PHE A 503 -7.48 -2.83 20.79
N PHE A 504 -7.43 -3.71 19.80
CA PHE A 504 -8.61 -4.02 18.98
C PHE A 504 -9.74 -4.67 19.80
N LEU A 505 -9.42 -5.64 20.65
CA LEU A 505 -10.39 -6.32 21.50
C LEU A 505 -11.13 -5.32 22.42
N SER A 506 -10.44 -4.27 22.89
CA SER A 506 -11.09 -3.20 23.64
C SER A 506 -12.17 -2.44 22.84
N TYR A 507 -11.95 -2.21 21.53
CA TYR A 507 -12.99 -1.64 20.65
C TYR A 507 -14.19 -2.58 20.49
N ILE A 508 -13.95 -3.89 20.39
CA ILE A 508 -15.02 -4.88 20.33
C ILE A 508 -15.86 -4.80 21.60
N TYR A 509 -15.21 -4.80 22.78
CA TYR A 509 -15.92 -4.67 24.05
C TYR A 509 -16.71 -3.38 24.16
N LEU A 510 -16.13 -2.25 23.74
CA LEU A 510 -16.84 -0.96 23.73
C LEU A 510 -18.08 -1.01 22.83
N ARG A 511 -17.97 -1.57 21.62
CA ARG A 511 -19.12 -1.67 20.70
C ARG A 511 -20.20 -2.63 21.19
N LYS A 512 -19.84 -3.62 22.00
CA LYS A 512 -20.79 -4.51 22.69
C LYS A 512 -21.41 -3.89 23.95
N GLY A 513 -20.91 -2.74 24.41
CA GLY A 513 -21.31 -2.13 25.69
C GLY A 513 -20.66 -2.78 26.92
N GLU A 514 -19.65 -3.64 26.75
CA GLU A 514 -18.92 -4.32 27.82
C GLU A 514 -17.76 -3.44 28.37
N ILE A 515 -18.13 -2.29 28.93
CA ILE A 515 -17.19 -1.21 29.28
C ILE A 515 -16.12 -1.64 30.30
N ASP A 516 -16.48 -2.48 31.27
CA ASP A 516 -15.53 -2.99 32.28
C ASP A 516 -14.42 -3.84 31.66
N LYS A 517 -14.79 -4.76 30.78
CA LYS A 517 -13.82 -5.59 30.05
C LYS A 517 -12.93 -4.76 29.13
N ALA A 518 -13.50 -3.73 28.50
CA ALA A 518 -12.71 -2.80 27.70
C ALA A 518 -11.64 -2.12 28.55
N ARG A 519 -12.01 -1.58 29.73
CA ARG A 519 -11.09 -0.94 30.67
C ARG A 519 -9.99 -1.90 31.15
N GLU A 520 -10.35 -3.10 31.57
CA GLU A 520 -9.37 -4.13 32.00
C GLU A 520 -8.39 -4.49 30.88
N THR A 521 -8.87 -4.57 29.64
CA THR A 521 -8.05 -4.91 28.47
C THR A 521 -7.10 -3.77 28.13
N LEU A 522 -7.58 -2.53 28.14
CA LEU A 522 -6.78 -1.32 27.89
C LEU A 522 -5.66 -1.13 28.93
N ALA A 523 -5.92 -1.47 30.18
CA ALA A 523 -4.94 -1.39 31.26
C ALA A 523 -3.72 -2.31 31.04
N LYS A 524 -3.89 -3.43 30.33
CA LYS A 524 -2.84 -4.44 30.08
C LYS A 524 -1.83 -4.01 29.01
N ILE A 525 -2.17 -3.05 28.15
CA ILE A 525 -1.34 -2.63 27.02
C ILE A 525 -0.03 -1.96 27.49
N LYS A 526 1.10 -2.32 26.87
CA LYS A 526 2.44 -1.83 27.27
C LYS A 526 3.21 -1.07 26.18
N ASP A 527 3.00 -1.41 24.91
CA ASP A 527 3.65 -0.80 23.76
C ASP A 527 3.51 0.73 23.79
N LYS A 528 4.60 1.46 23.65
CA LYS A 528 4.61 2.92 23.90
C LYS A 528 3.71 3.70 22.94
N ASP A 529 3.59 3.26 21.70
CA ASP A 529 2.86 3.97 20.64
C ASP A 529 1.36 3.65 20.70
N ILE A 530 1.00 2.44 21.10
CA ILE A 530 -0.38 2.04 21.36
C ILE A 530 -0.84 2.54 22.74
N LYS A 531 0.04 2.58 23.73
CA LYS A 531 -0.31 2.88 25.13
C LYS A 531 -0.93 4.26 25.32
N ILE A 532 -0.47 5.27 24.58
CA ILE A 532 -1.10 6.59 24.65
C ILE A 532 -2.54 6.56 24.12
N LYS A 533 -2.79 5.81 23.04
CA LYS A 533 -4.14 5.61 22.49
C LYS A 533 -5.01 4.84 23.47
N ALA A 534 -4.44 3.80 24.09
CA ALA A 534 -5.12 2.97 25.06
C ALA A 534 -5.49 3.72 26.34
N ASP A 535 -4.58 4.53 26.90
CA ASP A 535 -4.86 5.30 28.10
C ASP A 535 -5.89 6.42 27.84
N TYR A 536 -5.85 7.02 26.64
CA TYR A 536 -6.91 7.95 26.22
C TYR A 536 -8.26 7.22 26.14
N LEU A 537 -8.30 6.09 25.44
CA LEU A 537 -9.53 5.31 25.27
C LEU A 537 -10.06 4.79 26.62
N TYR A 538 -9.16 4.48 27.55
CA TYR A 538 -9.51 4.12 28.92
C TYR A 538 -10.27 5.26 29.63
N ALA A 539 -9.75 6.49 29.58
CA ALA A 539 -10.46 7.64 30.15
C ALA A 539 -11.79 7.92 29.41
N TYR A 540 -11.79 7.76 28.08
CA TYR A 540 -12.98 7.89 27.25
C TYR A 540 -14.08 6.88 27.59
N THR A 541 -13.73 5.70 28.11
CA THR A 541 -14.76 4.72 28.53
C THR A 541 -15.71 5.26 29.60
N TYR A 542 -15.23 6.09 30.53
CA TYR A 542 -16.08 6.75 31.53
C TYR A 542 -16.99 7.78 30.89
N PHE A 543 -16.45 8.56 29.95
CA PHE A 543 -17.22 9.52 29.17
C PHE A 543 -18.36 8.83 28.40
N ALA A 544 -18.04 7.75 27.70
CA ALA A 544 -19.00 6.96 26.93
C ALA A 544 -20.07 6.30 27.80
N ASN A 545 -19.76 6.04 29.08
CA ASN A 545 -20.72 5.52 30.06
C ASN A 545 -21.57 6.61 30.74
N GLY A 546 -21.38 7.90 30.39
CA GLY A 546 -22.06 9.03 31.02
C GLY A 546 -21.52 9.40 32.41
N ASP A 547 -20.44 8.75 32.88
CA ASP A 547 -19.76 9.07 34.14
C ASP A 547 -18.74 10.20 33.88
N TYR A 548 -19.28 11.40 33.65
CA TYR A 548 -18.51 12.58 33.26
C TYR A 548 -17.55 13.06 34.36
N GLU A 549 -17.91 12.88 35.63
CA GLU A 549 -17.08 13.27 36.78
C GLU A 549 -15.81 12.42 36.84
N THR A 550 -15.95 11.09 36.70
CA THR A 550 -14.80 10.20 36.64
C THR A 550 -14.03 10.38 35.34
N ALA A 551 -14.71 10.64 34.22
CA ALA A 551 -14.06 10.95 32.95
C ALA A 551 -13.12 12.17 33.07
N ILE A 552 -13.58 13.26 33.70
CA ILE A 552 -12.75 14.44 33.98
C ILE A 552 -11.51 14.05 34.80
N SER A 553 -11.68 13.26 35.86
CA SER A 553 -10.57 12.79 36.70
C SER A 553 -9.55 11.97 35.91
N GLU A 554 -10.01 11.00 35.11
CA GLU A 554 -9.14 10.12 34.32
C GLU A 554 -8.47 10.85 33.15
N PHE A 555 -9.16 11.75 32.46
CA PHE A 555 -8.53 12.59 31.43
C PHE A 555 -7.49 13.53 32.02
N ASN A 556 -7.71 14.08 33.23
CA ASN A 556 -6.69 14.87 33.91
C ASN A 556 -5.46 14.03 34.30
N LYS A 557 -5.65 12.78 34.76
CA LYS A 557 -4.54 11.84 34.98
C LYS A 557 -3.78 11.54 33.68
N PHE A 558 -4.49 11.33 32.57
CA PHE A 558 -3.92 11.16 31.24
C PHE A 558 -3.07 12.37 30.83
N LEU A 559 -3.61 13.59 30.93
CA LEU A 559 -2.89 14.82 30.60
C LEU A 559 -1.67 15.05 31.50
N LYS A 560 -1.75 14.70 32.78
CA LYS A 560 -0.59 14.74 33.70
C LYS A 560 0.50 13.76 33.27
N LYS A 561 0.13 12.55 32.86
CA LYS A 561 1.07 11.51 32.41
C LYS A 561 1.76 11.88 31.09
N TYR A 562 1.04 12.52 30.17
CA TYR A 562 1.53 12.88 28.83
C TYR A 562 1.82 14.37 28.65
N LYS A 563 2.04 15.12 29.74
CA LYS A 563 2.18 16.58 29.78
C LYS A 563 3.20 17.19 28.80
N ASN A 564 4.24 16.43 28.43
CA ASN A 564 5.31 16.88 27.53
C ASN A 564 5.10 16.48 26.06
N LYS A 565 3.96 15.89 25.71
CA LYS A 565 3.65 15.49 24.33
C LYS A 565 2.45 16.30 23.83
N ASP A 566 2.68 17.24 22.92
CA ASP A 566 1.59 17.88 22.18
C ASP A 566 1.21 16.98 21.00
N ASN A 567 0.20 16.14 21.18
CA ASN A 567 -0.31 15.22 20.15
C ASN A 567 -1.84 15.17 20.10
N GLU A 568 -2.37 14.51 19.06
CA GLU A 568 -3.80 14.36 18.80
C GLU A 568 -4.60 13.91 20.04
N TYR A 569 -4.12 12.90 20.78
CA TYR A 569 -4.85 12.36 21.94
C TYR A 569 -4.86 13.31 23.13
N THR A 570 -3.78 14.07 23.35
CA THR A 570 -3.77 15.13 24.38
C THR A 570 -4.74 16.26 24.05
N LYS A 571 -4.89 16.60 22.78
CA LYS A 571 -5.88 17.58 22.32
C LYS A 571 -7.30 17.06 22.53
N LYS A 572 -7.58 15.83 22.08
CA LYS A 572 -8.86 15.15 22.28
C LYS A 572 -9.23 15.05 23.77
N ALA A 573 -8.28 14.75 24.65
CA ALA A 573 -8.55 14.66 26.09
C ALA A 573 -9.02 15.99 26.69
N ILE A 574 -8.43 17.13 26.28
CA ILE A 574 -8.85 18.45 26.75
C ILE A 574 -10.29 18.74 26.29
N LEU A 575 -10.61 18.43 25.02
CA LEU A 575 -11.96 18.60 24.50
C LEU A 575 -12.97 17.72 25.23
N ARG A 576 -12.66 16.45 25.50
CA ARG A 576 -13.54 15.58 26.28
C ARG A 576 -13.74 16.05 27.72
N ILE A 577 -12.76 16.72 28.32
CA ILE A 577 -12.95 17.37 29.63
C ILE A 577 -13.96 18.51 29.50
N ALA A 578 -13.85 19.36 28.48
CA ALA A 578 -14.82 20.43 28.22
C ALA A 578 -16.23 19.86 27.98
N ASP A 579 -16.34 18.84 27.12
CA ASP A 579 -17.59 18.13 26.85
C ASP A 579 -18.18 17.54 28.16
N SER A 580 -17.33 16.97 29.03
CA SER A 580 -17.77 16.42 30.32
C SER A 580 -18.31 17.49 31.25
N TYR A 581 -17.63 18.64 31.36
CA TYR A 581 -18.11 19.77 32.16
C TYR A 581 -19.44 20.31 31.65
N TYR A 582 -19.63 20.35 30.32
CA TYR A 582 -20.90 20.74 29.74
C TYR A 582 -22.03 19.77 30.14
N ASN A 583 -21.80 18.46 30.02
CA ASN A 583 -22.83 17.46 30.33
C ASN A 583 -23.22 17.39 31.81
N ILE A 584 -22.35 17.81 32.73
CA ILE A 584 -22.69 17.93 34.18
C ILE A 584 -23.32 19.28 34.54
N GLY A 585 -23.58 20.14 33.55
CA GLY A 585 -24.19 21.48 33.74
C GLY A 585 -23.21 22.59 34.14
N GLU A 586 -21.90 22.31 34.16
CA GLU A 586 -20.85 23.27 34.49
C GLU A 586 -20.39 24.05 33.25
N VAL A 587 -21.36 24.73 32.63
CA VAL A 587 -21.23 25.40 31.32
C VAL A 587 -20.08 26.42 31.28
N GLU A 588 -19.90 27.23 32.33
CA GLU A 588 -18.82 28.24 32.37
C GLU A 588 -17.42 27.60 32.34
N LYS A 589 -17.24 26.45 33.01
CA LYS A 589 -15.97 25.72 32.98
C LYS A 589 -15.71 25.16 31.58
N ALA A 590 -16.73 24.58 30.95
CA ALA A 590 -16.62 24.09 29.57
C ALA A 590 -16.26 25.23 28.61
N ARG A 591 -16.95 26.38 28.71
CA ARG A 591 -16.68 27.60 27.93
C ARG A 591 -15.24 28.07 28.11
N GLN A 592 -14.74 28.13 29.35
CA GLN A 592 -13.37 28.53 29.62
C GLN A 592 -12.37 27.59 28.94
N ILE A 593 -12.58 26.27 29.05
CA ILE A 593 -11.68 25.27 28.46
C ILE A 593 -11.67 25.35 26.94
N TYR A 594 -12.84 25.47 26.28
CA TYR A 594 -12.88 25.65 24.83
C TYR A 594 -12.14 26.92 24.39
N ASN A 595 -12.37 28.04 25.07
CA ASN A 595 -11.67 29.30 24.77
C ASN A 595 -10.14 29.18 24.93
N ASP A 596 -9.69 28.59 26.03
CA ASP A 596 -8.27 28.35 26.28
C ASP A 596 -7.67 27.41 25.22
N PHE A 597 -8.42 26.38 24.81
CA PHE A 597 -8.02 25.45 23.76
C PHE A 597 -7.88 26.14 22.40
N ILE A 598 -8.88 26.91 21.99
CA ILE A 598 -8.89 27.64 20.71
C ILE A 598 -7.72 28.64 20.67
N LYS A 599 -7.47 29.34 21.77
CA LYS A 599 -6.35 30.29 21.89
C LYS A 599 -5.00 29.58 21.77
N LYS A 600 -4.84 28.44 22.45
CA LYS A 600 -3.57 27.69 22.49
C LYS A 600 -3.26 26.96 21.19
N TYR A 601 -4.27 26.36 20.55
CA TYR A 601 -4.12 25.49 19.38
C TYR A 601 -4.65 26.13 18.09
N SER A 602 -4.56 27.46 18.00
CA SER A 602 -5.11 28.22 16.88
C SER A 602 -4.67 27.65 15.51
N ASN A 603 -5.61 27.61 14.56
CA ASN A 603 -5.43 27.08 13.21
C ASN A 603 -5.18 25.57 13.09
N THR A 604 -5.41 24.78 14.13
CA THR A 604 -5.46 23.31 14.04
C THR A 604 -6.88 22.82 13.78
N LYS A 605 -7.04 21.63 13.16
CA LYS A 605 -8.36 21.02 12.94
C LYS A 605 -9.14 20.88 14.25
N GLU A 606 -8.47 20.43 15.31
CA GLU A 606 -9.11 20.27 16.62
C GLU A 606 -9.57 21.60 17.21
N SER A 607 -8.88 22.70 16.91
CA SER A 607 -9.30 24.04 17.37
C SER A 607 -10.53 24.54 16.62
N ILE A 608 -10.70 24.16 15.36
CA ILE A 608 -11.92 24.50 14.59
C ILE A 608 -13.09 23.68 15.15
N ASP A 609 -12.88 22.39 15.44
CA ASP A 609 -13.87 21.55 16.10
C ASP A 609 -14.27 22.12 17.48
N ALA A 610 -13.30 22.58 18.28
CA ALA A 610 -13.56 23.23 19.57
C ALA A 610 -14.36 24.54 19.43
N ALA A 611 -14.02 25.36 18.43
CA ALA A 611 -14.75 26.60 18.15
C ALA A 611 -16.19 26.32 17.70
N TYR A 612 -16.41 25.25 16.94
CA TYR A 612 -17.75 24.81 16.58
C TYR A 612 -18.54 24.41 17.83
N GLN A 613 -17.98 23.55 18.69
CA GLN A 613 -18.66 23.13 19.93
C GLN A 613 -19.00 24.32 20.85
N LEU A 614 -18.13 25.33 20.90
CA LEU A 614 -18.40 26.56 21.62
C LEU A 614 -19.60 27.33 21.05
N VAL A 615 -19.71 27.46 19.72
CA VAL A 615 -20.89 28.09 19.07
C VAL A 615 -22.17 27.32 19.39
N ILE A 616 -22.13 25.97 19.36
CA ILE A 616 -23.27 25.13 19.73
C ILE A 616 -23.66 25.30 21.21
N LEU A 617 -22.69 25.46 22.09
CA LEU A 617 -22.92 25.70 23.51
C LEU A 617 -23.56 27.07 23.74
N GLU A 618 -23.07 28.12 23.09
CA GLU A 618 -23.54 29.50 23.32
C GLU A 618 -24.92 29.77 22.70
N THR A 619 -25.23 29.12 21.57
CA THR A 619 -26.57 29.17 20.94
C THR A 619 -27.66 28.51 21.80
N LYS A 620 -27.36 27.43 22.52
CA LYS A 620 -28.34 26.72 23.38
C LYS A 620 -28.70 27.45 24.67
N GLU A 621 -27.74 28.14 25.28
CA GLU A 621 -27.95 28.83 26.57
C GLU A 621 -28.59 30.22 26.42
N ALA A 622 -28.77 30.72 25.18
CA ALA A 622 -29.26 32.07 24.88
C ALA A 622 -28.49 33.21 25.62
N THR A 623 -27.26 32.94 26.07
CA THR A 623 -26.45 33.88 26.87
C THR A 623 -25.64 34.89 26.04
N GLY A 624 -25.93 35.06 24.75
CA GLY A 624 -25.20 35.99 23.87
C GLY A 624 -25.83 36.18 22.49
N ASP A 625 -25.23 37.07 21.70
CA ASP A 625 -25.56 37.34 20.30
C ASP A 625 -25.16 36.12 19.43
N ALA A 626 -25.98 35.06 19.52
CA ALA A 626 -25.78 33.78 18.85
C ALA A 626 -25.62 33.93 17.32
N LYS A 627 -26.34 34.91 16.75
CA LYS A 627 -26.22 35.31 15.36
C LYS A 627 -24.78 35.72 15.04
N LYS A 628 -24.23 36.66 15.80
CA LYS A 628 -22.85 37.13 15.60
C LYS A 628 -21.82 36.02 15.76
N GLN A 629 -22.00 35.11 16.72
CA GLN A 629 -21.07 33.99 16.92
C GLN A 629 -21.06 33.02 15.75
N ILE A 630 -22.25 32.71 15.19
CA ILE A 630 -22.39 31.91 13.98
C ILE A 630 -21.75 32.63 12.79
N GLU A 631 -22.02 33.92 12.61
CA GLU A 631 -21.44 34.75 11.53
C GLU A 631 -19.91 34.78 11.60
N ASP A 632 -19.35 35.07 12.79
CA ASP A 632 -17.90 35.10 13.02
C ASP A 632 -17.26 33.73 12.72
N PHE A 633 -17.91 32.62 13.09
CA PHE A 633 -17.43 31.27 12.79
C PHE A 633 -17.45 30.97 11.29
N ILE A 634 -18.58 31.23 10.61
CA ILE A 634 -18.73 30.98 9.17
C ILE A 634 -17.74 31.83 8.37
N GLN A 635 -17.56 33.10 8.74
CA GLN A 635 -16.60 34.00 8.11
C GLN A 635 -15.16 33.49 8.25
N LYS A 636 -14.81 32.98 9.43
CA LYS A 636 -13.46 32.52 9.73
C LYS A 636 -13.15 31.11 9.20
N TYR A 637 -14.16 30.24 9.12
CA TYR A 637 -14.02 28.82 8.74
C TYR A 637 -15.07 28.40 7.68
N PRO A 638 -15.08 29.04 6.49
CA PRO A 638 -16.11 28.79 5.47
C PRO A 638 -16.14 27.35 4.97
N ASP A 639 -14.99 26.67 4.93
CA ASP A 639 -14.84 25.30 4.42
C ASP A 639 -15.06 24.20 5.48
N TYR A 640 -15.47 24.56 6.71
CA TYR A 640 -15.71 23.57 7.77
C TYR A 640 -16.90 22.65 7.42
N PRO A 641 -16.81 21.31 7.61
CA PRO A 641 -17.85 20.37 7.15
C PRO A 641 -19.26 20.61 7.71
N LEU A 642 -19.37 21.25 8.89
CA LEU A 642 -20.65 21.58 9.53
C LEU A 642 -21.05 23.05 9.34
N THR A 643 -20.36 23.82 8.50
CA THR A 643 -20.78 25.18 8.11
C THR A 643 -22.17 25.22 7.47
N PRO A 644 -22.58 24.27 6.60
CA PRO A 644 -23.92 24.31 6.01
C PRO A 644 -25.06 24.26 7.03
N ILE A 645 -24.93 23.49 8.11
CA ILE A 645 -25.97 23.43 9.15
C ILE A 645 -26.02 24.73 9.98
N LEU A 646 -24.87 25.36 10.24
CA LEU A 646 -24.82 26.68 10.87
C LEU A 646 -25.46 27.76 9.99
N LYS A 647 -25.27 27.69 8.66
CA LYS A 647 -25.93 28.58 7.69
C LYS A 647 -27.46 28.43 7.72
N ILE A 648 -27.97 27.19 7.75
CA ILE A 648 -29.42 26.95 7.87
C ILE A 648 -29.97 27.56 9.16
N GLN A 649 -29.27 27.42 10.28
CA GLN A 649 -29.68 28.03 11.54
C GLN A 649 -29.64 29.57 11.50
N LEU A 650 -28.60 30.14 10.89
CA LEU A 650 -28.51 31.58 10.68
C LEU A 650 -29.69 32.09 9.84
N ALA A 651 -30.07 31.37 8.79
CA ALA A 651 -31.24 31.70 7.98
C ALA A 651 -32.56 31.64 8.78
N GLN A 652 -32.68 30.69 9.71
CA GLN A 652 -33.84 30.64 10.61
C GLN A 652 -33.88 31.86 11.55
N ILE A 653 -32.75 32.26 12.14
CA ILE A 653 -32.67 33.48 12.96
C ILE A 653 -33.09 34.71 12.13
N TYR A 654 -32.59 34.85 10.90
CA TYR A 654 -33.02 35.91 9.99
C TYR A 654 -34.53 35.85 9.67
N THR A 655 -35.11 34.66 9.57
CA THR A 655 -36.55 34.47 9.35
C THR A 655 -37.36 34.95 10.57
N GLU A 656 -36.92 34.62 11.78
CA GLU A 656 -37.56 35.04 13.04
C GLU A 656 -37.46 36.56 13.25
N GLU A 657 -36.36 37.18 12.82
CA GLU A 657 -36.16 38.64 12.81
C GLU A 657 -36.94 39.36 11.68
N GLY A 658 -37.53 38.60 10.74
CA GLY A 658 -38.29 39.13 9.60
C GLY A 658 -37.44 39.57 8.40
N ASP A 659 -36.13 39.31 8.40
CA ASP A 659 -35.24 39.56 7.25
C ASP A 659 -35.21 38.35 6.30
N TYR A 660 -36.33 38.17 5.61
CA TYR A 660 -36.52 37.04 4.71
C TYR A 660 -35.55 37.02 3.53
N ASN A 661 -35.05 38.18 3.08
CA ASN A 661 -34.11 38.26 1.96
C ASN A 661 -32.76 37.62 2.32
N GLN A 662 -32.25 37.88 3.53
CA GLN A 662 -31.01 37.25 3.99
C GLN A 662 -31.20 35.74 4.20
N ALA A 663 -32.31 35.35 4.83
CA ALA A 663 -32.66 33.95 5.01
C ALA A 663 -32.70 33.18 3.68
N GLU A 664 -33.39 33.73 2.68
CA GLU A 664 -33.51 33.16 1.34
C GLU A 664 -32.13 32.97 0.67
N ASN A 665 -31.29 34.01 0.69
CA ASN A 665 -29.96 33.97 0.07
C ASN A 665 -29.08 32.87 0.69
N ILE A 666 -29.07 32.76 2.01
CA ILE A 666 -28.27 31.75 2.74
C ILE A 666 -28.78 30.33 2.43
N LEU A 667 -30.10 30.11 2.42
CA LEU A 667 -30.67 28.80 2.12
C LEU A 667 -30.36 28.37 0.68
N LYS A 668 -30.49 29.28 -0.30
CA LYS A 668 -30.11 29.01 -1.69
C LYS A 668 -28.62 28.67 -1.84
N GLU A 669 -27.76 29.34 -1.07
CA GLU A 669 -26.33 29.02 -1.05
C GLU A 669 -26.09 27.58 -0.60
N VAL A 670 -26.75 27.13 0.48
CA VAL A 670 -26.61 25.75 0.99
C VAL A 670 -27.18 24.71 0.02
N ILE A 671 -28.30 25.01 -0.64
CA ILE A 671 -28.90 24.13 -1.66
C ILE A 671 -27.89 23.90 -2.81
N ASN A 672 -27.21 24.95 -3.27
CA ASN A 672 -26.24 24.87 -4.38
C ASN A 672 -24.97 24.05 -4.05
N LEU A 673 -24.72 23.72 -2.77
CA LEU A 673 -23.59 22.86 -2.38
C LEU A 673 -23.80 21.38 -2.75
N ASN A 674 -25.03 20.95 -3.04
CA ASN A 674 -25.39 19.57 -3.38
C ASN A 674 -24.82 18.52 -2.40
N ASN A 675 -25.03 18.74 -1.10
CA ASN A 675 -24.57 17.86 -0.02
C ASN A 675 -25.73 17.40 0.89
N ASN A 676 -25.43 16.67 1.96
CA ASN A 676 -26.42 16.11 2.89
C ASN A 676 -27.32 17.17 3.59
N TYR A 677 -26.98 18.46 3.51
CA TYR A 677 -27.76 19.55 4.09
C TYR A 677 -28.62 20.29 3.05
N SER A 678 -28.39 20.05 1.75
CA SER A 678 -29.16 20.69 0.68
C SER A 678 -30.64 20.32 0.76
N GLU A 679 -30.94 19.07 1.13
CA GLU A 679 -32.32 18.61 1.34
C GLU A 679 -33.03 19.38 2.47
N LEU A 680 -32.39 19.52 3.64
CA LEU A 680 -32.93 20.31 4.75
C LEU A 680 -33.09 21.80 4.38
N ALA A 681 -32.12 22.37 3.67
CA ALA A 681 -32.18 23.77 3.23
C ALA A 681 -33.33 24.02 2.24
N SER A 682 -33.59 23.08 1.31
CA SER A 682 -34.74 23.15 0.39
C SER A 682 -36.08 23.14 1.14
N LEU A 683 -36.23 22.27 2.14
CA LEU A 683 -37.44 22.25 2.97
C LEU A 683 -37.62 23.59 3.72
N LYS A 684 -36.55 24.11 4.35
CA LYS A 684 -36.59 25.38 5.08
C LYS A 684 -36.90 26.57 4.16
N LEU A 685 -36.39 26.57 2.92
CA LEU A 685 -36.70 27.60 1.93
C LEU A 685 -38.17 27.53 1.48
N ALA A 686 -38.70 26.34 1.26
CA ALA A 686 -40.11 26.18 0.94
C ALA A 686 -41.03 26.63 2.08
N GLN A 687 -40.66 26.35 3.34
CA GLN A 687 -41.35 26.84 4.53
C GLN A 687 -41.33 28.38 4.60
N LEU A 688 -40.18 29.00 4.33
CA LEU A 688 -40.02 30.45 4.24
C LEU A 688 -41.00 31.06 3.22
N TYR A 689 -41.00 30.54 1.99
CA TYR A 689 -41.91 31.02 0.93
C TYR A 689 -43.38 30.77 1.25
N TYR A 690 -43.72 29.64 1.86
CA TYR A 690 -45.07 29.37 2.30
C TYR A 690 -45.53 30.39 3.36
N ASN A 691 -44.68 30.74 4.32
CA ASN A 691 -44.96 31.73 5.36
C ASN A 691 -45.10 33.16 4.80
N GLU A 692 -44.35 33.49 3.75
CA GLU A 692 -44.50 34.76 3.02
C GLU A 692 -45.75 34.80 2.12
N GLY A 693 -46.46 33.68 1.94
CA GLY A 693 -47.60 33.57 1.04
C GLY A 693 -47.23 33.32 -0.43
N LYS A 694 -45.94 33.12 -0.75
CA LYS A 694 -45.42 32.75 -2.06
C LYS A 694 -45.62 31.25 -2.33
N LYS A 695 -46.89 30.80 -2.37
CA LYS A 695 -47.25 29.38 -2.44
C LYS A 695 -46.75 28.67 -3.71
N GLU A 696 -46.75 29.36 -4.85
CA GLU A 696 -46.24 28.80 -6.10
C GLU A 696 -44.73 28.51 -6.04
N ASP A 697 -43.95 29.42 -5.46
CA ASP A 697 -42.51 29.24 -5.29
C ASP A 697 -42.21 28.10 -4.30
N ALA A 698 -42.95 28.04 -3.18
CA ALA A 698 -42.86 26.94 -2.23
C ALA A 698 -43.17 25.58 -2.88
N LYS A 699 -44.27 25.50 -3.62
CA LYS A 699 -44.70 24.30 -4.35
C LYS A 699 -43.67 23.85 -5.38
N SER A 700 -43.11 24.79 -6.14
CA SER A 700 -42.05 24.51 -7.12
C SER A 700 -40.85 23.80 -6.48
N ILE A 701 -40.33 24.34 -5.37
CA ILE A 701 -39.17 23.74 -4.66
C ILE A 701 -39.50 22.34 -4.15
N LEU A 702 -40.67 22.16 -3.55
CA LEU A 702 -41.06 20.90 -2.94
C LEU A 702 -41.36 19.81 -3.99
N GLU A 703 -41.91 20.17 -5.14
CA GLU A 703 -42.11 19.20 -6.24
C GLU A 703 -40.79 18.75 -6.84
N ASP A 704 -39.82 19.66 -7.00
CA ASP A 704 -38.48 19.34 -7.47
C ASP A 704 -37.74 18.42 -6.49
N TYR A 705 -37.95 18.62 -5.18
CA TYR A 705 -37.48 17.72 -4.13
C TYR A 705 -38.00 16.29 -4.32
N ILE A 706 -39.30 16.13 -4.55
CA ILE A 706 -39.94 14.82 -4.75
C ILE A 706 -39.43 14.18 -6.05
N LYS A 707 -39.33 14.94 -7.15
CA LYS A 707 -38.90 14.43 -8.47
C LYS A 707 -37.44 13.99 -8.49
N SER A 708 -36.57 14.69 -7.77
CA SER A 708 -35.15 14.35 -7.66
C SER A 708 -34.88 13.11 -6.80
N GLY A 709 -35.90 12.57 -6.14
CA GLY A 709 -35.79 11.37 -5.31
C GLY A 709 -35.24 11.65 -3.92
N GLY A 710 -35.40 12.87 -3.40
CA GLY A 710 -35.03 13.23 -2.02
C GLY A 710 -35.66 12.27 -1.02
N LYS A 711 -34.87 11.80 -0.05
CA LYS A 711 -35.27 10.74 0.88
C LYS A 711 -35.39 11.24 2.30
N ASP A 712 -34.50 12.13 2.71
CA ASP A 712 -34.57 12.71 4.04
C ASP A 712 -35.77 13.66 4.06
N TYR A 713 -36.43 13.87 5.20
CA TYR A 713 -37.58 14.80 5.35
C TYR A 713 -38.76 14.66 4.34
N ILE A 714 -38.86 13.53 3.64
CA ILE A 714 -39.82 13.37 2.53
C ILE A 714 -41.28 13.43 3.01
N ASN A 715 -41.54 13.06 4.26
CA ASN A 715 -42.88 13.12 4.84
C ASN A 715 -43.29 14.57 5.11
N GLU A 716 -42.37 15.39 5.63
CA GLU A 716 -42.55 16.81 5.90
C GLU A 716 -42.75 17.59 4.59
N VAL A 717 -41.96 17.24 3.55
CA VAL A 717 -42.12 17.79 2.20
C VAL A 717 -43.50 17.44 1.64
N LYS A 718 -43.88 16.16 1.64
CA LYS A 718 -45.18 15.72 1.12
C LYS A 718 -46.35 16.34 1.87
N ASP A 719 -46.26 16.46 3.20
CA ASP A 719 -47.30 17.09 4.02
C ASP A 719 -47.49 18.56 3.62
N LEU A 720 -46.40 19.32 3.47
CA LEU A 720 -46.48 20.73 3.06
C LEU A 720 -47.03 20.90 1.64
N VAL A 721 -46.65 20.04 0.69
CA VAL A 721 -47.20 20.07 -0.68
C VAL A 721 -48.69 19.74 -0.69
N ALA A 722 -49.09 18.68 0.02
CA ALA A 722 -50.49 18.27 0.08
C ALA A 722 -51.36 19.36 0.72
N LYS A 723 -50.85 20.04 1.74
CA LYS A 723 -51.49 21.21 2.36
C LYS A 723 -51.64 22.38 1.38
N ILE A 724 -50.61 22.69 0.58
CA ILE A 724 -50.70 23.74 -0.45
C ILE A 724 -51.79 23.38 -1.47
N TYR A 725 -51.82 22.15 -1.97
CA TYR A 725 -52.86 21.70 -2.90
C TYR A 725 -54.27 21.71 -2.30
N GLU A 726 -54.39 21.37 -1.02
CA GLU A 726 -55.64 21.46 -0.29
C GLU A 726 -56.16 22.90 -0.20
N GLU A 727 -55.28 23.86 0.11
CA GLU A 727 -55.61 25.29 0.18
C GLU A 727 -55.97 25.89 -1.19
N GLU A 728 -55.37 25.39 -2.28
CA GLU A 728 -55.71 25.73 -3.67
C GLU A 728 -57.04 25.07 -4.13
N GLY A 729 -57.59 24.15 -3.35
CA GLY A 729 -58.81 23.40 -3.67
C GLY A 729 -58.58 22.22 -4.62
N ASN A 730 -57.33 21.86 -4.92
CA ASN A 730 -56.98 20.68 -5.73
C ASN A 730 -56.94 19.43 -4.85
N LEU A 731 -58.12 18.99 -4.42
CA LEU A 731 -58.30 17.88 -3.48
C LEU A 731 -57.81 16.54 -4.03
N ASP A 732 -57.87 16.33 -5.35
CA ASP A 732 -57.40 15.09 -6.00
C ASP A 732 -55.91 14.89 -5.82
N LYS A 733 -55.11 15.95 -6.08
CA LYS A 733 -53.66 15.89 -5.89
C LYS A 733 -53.26 15.80 -4.42
N ALA A 734 -53.93 16.55 -3.54
CA ALA A 734 -53.67 16.46 -2.10
C ALA A 734 -53.90 15.02 -1.60
N LEU A 735 -55.00 14.38 -2.03
CA LEU A 735 -55.32 12.99 -1.68
C LEU A 735 -54.31 11.99 -2.24
N GLU A 736 -53.85 12.17 -3.48
CA GLU A 736 -52.81 11.34 -4.09
C GLU A 736 -51.51 11.39 -3.27
N ILE A 737 -51.09 12.58 -2.86
CA ILE A 737 -49.86 12.76 -2.08
C ILE A 737 -49.98 12.10 -0.71
N TYR A 738 -51.07 12.33 0.04
CA TYR A 738 -51.24 11.70 1.35
C TYR A 738 -51.34 10.18 1.28
N ASN A 739 -52.00 9.61 0.26
CA ASN A 739 -52.04 8.15 0.06
C ASN A 739 -50.66 7.55 -0.29
N SER A 740 -49.71 8.37 -0.75
CA SER A 740 -48.33 7.96 -1.03
C SER A 740 -47.42 7.99 0.21
N MET A 741 -47.91 8.49 1.34
CA MET A 741 -47.19 8.54 2.62
C MET A 741 -47.41 7.25 3.42
N GLU A 742 -46.66 7.07 4.51
CA GLU A 742 -46.84 5.92 5.41
C GLU A 742 -48.25 5.89 6.01
N ASP A 743 -48.81 4.69 6.16
CA ASP A 743 -50.17 4.45 6.64
C ASP A 743 -50.29 4.65 8.17
N THR A 744 -50.14 5.90 8.62
CA THR A 744 -50.28 6.30 10.02
C THR A 744 -51.71 6.77 10.32
N ASP A 745 -52.14 6.69 11.58
CA ASP A 745 -53.47 7.16 11.97
C ASP A 745 -53.64 8.68 11.77
N GLU A 746 -52.56 9.45 11.86
CA GLU A 746 -52.55 10.89 11.54
C GLU A 746 -52.78 11.12 10.04
N ASN A 747 -52.09 10.38 9.17
CA ASN A 747 -52.29 10.48 7.72
C ASN A 747 -53.69 10.01 7.32
N LYS A 748 -54.20 8.94 7.95
CA LYS A 748 -55.60 8.50 7.80
C LYS A 748 -56.59 9.61 8.12
N PHE A 749 -56.35 10.36 9.19
CA PHE A 749 -57.19 11.50 9.55
C PHE A 749 -57.15 12.59 8.48
N LYS A 750 -55.97 12.94 7.94
CA LYS A 750 -55.83 13.91 6.83
C LYS A 750 -56.54 13.44 5.56
N ILE A 751 -56.37 12.17 5.19
CA ILE A 751 -57.05 11.53 4.05
C ILE A 751 -58.57 11.57 4.21
N ALA A 752 -59.09 11.19 5.38
CA ALA A 752 -60.52 11.18 5.65
C ALA A 752 -61.13 12.58 5.55
N ASN A 753 -60.41 13.62 5.98
CA ASN A 753 -60.82 15.01 5.80
C ASN A 753 -60.88 15.44 4.33
N ILE A 754 -59.91 15.03 3.51
CA ILE A 754 -59.93 15.35 2.07
C ILE A 754 -61.07 14.62 1.37
N LEU A 755 -61.30 13.34 1.69
CA LEU A 755 -62.43 12.56 1.17
C LEU A 755 -63.77 13.20 1.55
N LEU A 756 -63.89 13.70 2.79
CA LEU A 756 -65.06 14.46 3.24
C LEU A 756 -65.28 15.72 2.40
N LYS A 757 -64.22 16.51 2.14
CA LYS A 757 -64.28 17.72 1.31
C LYS A 757 -64.62 17.42 -0.15
N LYS A 758 -64.15 16.29 -0.68
CA LYS A 758 -64.42 15.83 -2.04
C LYS A 758 -65.84 15.28 -2.22
N GLY A 759 -66.49 14.87 -1.12
CA GLY A 759 -67.83 14.27 -1.12
C GLY A 759 -67.82 12.73 -1.18
N ASP A 760 -66.65 12.10 -1.02
CA ASP A 760 -66.50 10.64 -0.95
C ASP A 760 -66.85 10.13 0.46
N TYR A 761 -68.11 10.35 0.87
CA TYR A 761 -68.59 10.18 2.24
C TYR A 761 -68.45 8.75 2.77
N GLU A 762 -68.65 7.72 1.94
CA GLU A 762 -68.54 6.32 2.38
C GLU A 762 -67.10 5.94 2.77
N LYS A 763 -66.12 6.37 1.98
CA LYS A 763 -64.69 6.12 2.30
C LYS A 763 -64.24 6.93 3.50
N ALA A 764 -64.68 8.19 3.60
CA ALA A 764 -64.43 9.00 4.78
C ALA A 764 -65.03 8.35 6.04
N LYS A 765 -66.26 7.80 5.93
CA LYS A 765 -66.94 7.10 7.03
C LYS A 765 -66.13 5.92 7.55
N GLU A 766 -65.60 5.09 6.66
CA GLU A 766 -64.81 3.92 7.01
C GLU A 766 -63.58 4.32 7.86
N ILE A 767 -62.81 5.31 7.39
CA ILE A 767 -61.60 5.76 8.08
C ILE A 767 -61.95 6.42 9.42
N PHE A 768 -62.94 7.32 9.45
CA PHE A 768 -63.34 7.96 10.72
C PHE A 768 -63.94 6.96 11.72
N SER A 769 -64.62 5.90 11.26
CA SER A 769 -65.14 4.85 12.16
C SER A 769 -63.99 4.06 12.80
N TYR A 770 -62.98 3.71 12.00
CA TYR A 770 -61.77 3.08 12.52
C TYR A 770 -61.05 3.97 13.57
N LEU A 771 -60.88 5.27 13.28
CA LEU A 771 -60.27 6.21 14.24
C LEU A 771 -61.13 6.40 15.50
N TYR A 772 -62.45 6.44 15.34
CA TYR A 772 -63.42 6.57 16.43
C TYR A 772 -63.38 5.39 17.42
N ASP A 773 -63.16 4.17 16.93
CA ASP A 773 -63.03 2.98 17.78
C ASP A 773 -61.65 2.87 18.43
N LYS A 774 -60.60 3.30 17.72
CA LYS A 774 -59.21 3.21 18.18
C LYS A 774 -58.84 4.22 19.26
N TYR A 775 -59.44 5.42 19.24
CA TYR A 775 -59.11 6.53 20.15
C TYR A 775 -60.30 6.95 21.01
N PRO A 776 -60.65 6.20 22.08
CA PRO A 776 -61.77 6.51 22.97
C PRO A 776 -61.75 7.92 23.57
N GLU A 777 -60.56 8.47 23.81
CA GLU A 777 -60.36 9.81 24.36
C GLU A 777 -60.63 10.94 23.36
N LYS A 778 -60.52 10.67 22.05
CA LYS A 778 -60.86 11.60 20.96
C LYS A 778 -62.22 11.32 20.32
N ARG A 779 -62.92 10.30 20.81
CA ARG A 779 -64.18 9.79 20.27
C ARG A 779 -65.22 10.88 20.02
N LYS A 780 -65.38 11.82 20.96
CA LYS A 780 -66.35 12.92 20.86
C LYS A 780 -66.03 13.88 19.72
N ASP A 781 -64.75 14.18 19.48
CA ASP A 781 -64.30 15.05 18.40
C ASP A 781 -64.45 14.34 17.04
N ILE A 782 -64.18 13.02 17.00
CA ILE A 782 -64.34 12.22 15.79
C ILE A 782 -65.82 11.99 15.45
N ALA A 783 -66.69 11.87 16.47
CA ALA A 783 -68.13 11.73 16.32
C ALA A 783 -68.74 12.87 15.49
N TYR A 784 -68.19 14.08 15.58
CA TYR A 784 -68.62 15.21 14.75
C TYR A 784 -68.45 14.96 13.25
N TYR A 785 -67.33 14.37 12.83
CA TYR A 785 -67.10 14.03 11.42
C TYR A 785 -68.06 12.93 10.96
N LEU A 786 -68.27 11.90 11.78
CA LEU A 786 -69.23 10.82 11.49
C LEU A 786 -70.68 11.34 11.44
N ALA A 787 -71.04 12.27 12.31
CA ALA A 787 -72.33 12.96 12.28
C ALA A 787 -72.54 13.69 10.95
N ASN A 788 -71.57 14.51 10.53
CA ASN A 788 -71.63 15.22 9.25
C ASN A 788 -71.71 14.27 8.06
N ILE A 789 -70.91 13.20 8.07
CA ILE A 789 -70.90 12.21 7.00
C ILE A 789 -72.27 11.52 6.88
N ASN A 790 -72.83 11.06 8.00
CA ASN A 790 -74.15 10.43 7.99
C ASN A 790 -75.26 11.42 7.62
N TYR A 791 -75.13 12.70 7.99
CA TYR A 791 -76.02 13.75 7.52
C TYR A 791 -75.99 13.92 5.99
N MET A 792 -74.79 13.98 5.39
CA MET A 792 -74.63 14.09 3.94
C MET A 792 -75.13 12.85 3.19
N LEU A 793 -74.98 11.66 3.79
CA LEU A 793 -75.54 10.40 3.30
C LEU A 793 -77.06 10.27 3.55
N LYS A 794 -77.70 11.27 4.18
CA LYS A 794 -79.13 11.27 4.59
C LYS A 794 -79.52 10.18 5.58
N ASN A 795 -78.54 9.61 6.29
CA ASN A 795 -78.73 8.64 7.38
C ASN A 795 -78.97 9.39 8.70
N TYR A 796 -80.10 10.09 8.79
CA TYR A 796 -80.36 11.05 9.87
C TYR A 796 -80.41 10.42 11.26
N ASP A 797 -80.95 9.21 11.41
CA ASP A 797 -81.00 8.52 12.70
C ASP A 797 -79.60 8.22 13.25
N GLU A 798 -78.69 7.82 12.37
CA GLU A 798 -77.30 7.53 12.74
C GLU A 798 -76.50 8.81 12.98
N ALA A 799 -76.75 9.85 12.17
CA ALA A 799 -76.17 11.17 12.40
C ALA A 799 -76.53 11.72 13.78
N LEU A 800 -77.79 11.58 14.22
CA LEU A 800 -78.25 12.04 15.53
C LEU A 800 -77.54 11.32 16.70
N LYS A 801 -77.23 10.03 16.59
CA LYS A 801 -76.46 9.31 17.61
C LYS A 801 -75.06 9.90 17.79
N TYR A 802 -74.35 10.12 16.68
CA TYR A 802 -73.01 10.72 16.73
C TYR A 802 -73.03 12.18 17.19
N ILE A 803 -74.08 12.93 16.83
CA ILE A 803 -74.30 14.30 17.31
C ILE A 803 -74.41 14.34 18.83
N ASP A 804 -75.13 13.41 19.45
CA ASP A 804 -75.32 13.38 20.91
C ASP A 804 -74.00 13.16 21.68
N GLU A 805 -73.05 12.47 21.06
CA GLU A 805 -71.68 12.36 21.58
C GLU A 805 -70.85 13.61 21.28
N ALA A 806 -70.92 14.13 20.04
CA ALA A 806 -70.14 15.28 19.59
C ALA A 806 -70.46 16.58 20.34
N LYS A 807 -71.73 16.78 20.75
CA LYS A 807 -72.14 17.89 21.63
C LYS A 807 -71.42 17.94 22.98
N GLN A 808 -70.86 16.81 23.42
CA GLN A 808 -70.14 16.70 24.69
C GLN A 808 -68.62 16.91 24.53
N SER A 809 -68.17 17.30 23.33
CA SER A 809 -66.77 17.63 23.08
C SER A 809 -66.31 18.79 23.99
N GLN A 810 -65.04 18.74 24.39
CA GLN A 810 -64.40 19.86 25.09
C GLN A 810 -64.11 21.02 24.14
N ASP A 811 -64.09 20.76 22.84
CA ASP A 811 -64.12 21.80 21.83
C ASP A 811 -65.52 22.41 21.72
N TYR A 812 -65.63 23.67 22.15
CA TYR A 812 -66.87 24.42 22.05
C TYR A 812 -67.35 24.58 20.60
N LEU A 813 -66.45 24.60 19.62
CA LEU A 813 -66.78 24.82 18.21
C LEU A 813 -67.39 23.56 17.59
N THR A 814 -66.78 22.40 17.82
CA THR A 814 -67.32 21.08 17.48
C THR A 814 -68.68 20.86 18.14
N ALA A 815 -68.80 21.16 19.44
CA ALA A 815 -70.07 21.03 20.14
C ALA A 815 -71.14 21.96 19.55
N ALA A 816 -70.78 23.22 19.25
CA ALA A 816 -71.67 24.16 18.60
C ALA A 816 -72.15 23.63 17.23
N GLU A 817 -71.23 23.27 16.35
CA GLU A 817 -71.58 22.77 15.01
C GLU A 817 -72.47 21.53 15.04
N SER A 818 -72.30 20.68 16.05
CA SER A 818 -73.16 19.52 16.28
C SER A 818 -74.60 19.91 16.60
N TYR A 819 -74.84 20.95 17.41
CA TYR A 819 -76.18 21.50 17.64
C TYR A 819 -76.78 22.15 16.38
N TYR A 820 -75.95 22.81 15.58
CA TYR A 820 -76.42 23.38 14.30
C TYR A 820 -76.84 22.27 13.33
N LEU A 821 -76.02 21.21 13.21
CA LEU A 821 -76.31 20.05 12.38
C LEU A 821 -77.59 19.32 12.83
N GLU A 822 -77.79 19.16 14.14
CA GLU A 822 -79.03 18.63 14.72
C GLU A 822 -80.25 19.47 14.31
N GLY A 823 -80.13 20.79 14.42
CA GLY A 823 -81.18 21.72 14.03
C GLY A 823 -81.55 21.57 12.55
N MET A 824 -80.54 21.43 11.69
CA MET A 824 -80.73 21.22 10.25
C MET A 824 -81.42 19.88 9.94
N ILE A 825 -81.08 18.80 10.65
CA ILE A 825 -81.73 17.49 10.49
C ILE A 825 -83.22 17.57 10.86
N TYR A 826 -83.54 18.20 11.98
CA TYR A 826 -84.93 18.27 12.44
C TYR A 826 -85.75 19.31 11.68
N LYS A 827 -85.13 20.26 10.97
CA LYS A 827 -85.83 21.37 10.30
C LYS A 827 -86.94 20.87 9.37
N GLU A 828 -86.69 19.75 8.68
CA GLU A 828 -87.61 19.15 7.72
C GLU A 828 -88.61 18.16 8.36
N SER A 829 -88.31 17.63 9.55
CA SER A 829 -89.11 16.56 10.20
C SER A 829 -89.89 17.05 11.43
N ASP A 830 -89.25 17.76 12.35
CA ASP A 830 -89.83 18.29 13.57
C ASP A 830 -89.27 19.69 13.87
N LYS A 831 -90.03 20.70 13.42
CA LYS A 831 -89.68 22.12 13.59
C LYS A 831 -89.56 22.53 15.07
N ASN A 832 -90.12 21.82 16.03
CA ASN A 832 -89.95 22.15 17.46
C ASN A 832 -88.56 21.71 17.94
N LYS A 833 -88.14 20.49 17.60
CA LYS A 833 -86.79 19.99 17.92
C LYS A 833 -85.71 20.81 17.20
N ALA A 834 -85.94 21.16 15.94
CA ALA A 834 -85.03 22.01 15.17
C ALA A 834 -84.79 23.37 15.85
N LEU A 835 -85.90 24.03 16.23
CA LEU A 835 -85.83 25.31 16.94
C LEU A 835 -85.08 25.17 18.27
N ASN A 836 -85.34 24.10 19.04
CA ASN A 836 -84.65 23.87 20.30
C ASN A 836 -83.12 23.69 20.11
N ALA A 837 -82.70 22.91 19.11
CA ALA A 837 -81.28 22.72 18.81
C ALA A 837 -80.58 24.02 18.42
N PHE A 838 -81.19 24.83 17.55
CA PHE A 838 -80.66 26.16 17.19
C PHE A 838 -80.61 27.12 18.39
N LEU A 839 -81.62 27.11 19.26
CA LEU A 839 -81.59 27.93 20.48
C LEU A 839 -80.50 27.48 21.45
N ASN A 840 -80.33 26.18 21.66
CA ASN A 840 -79.27 25.64 22.51
C ASN A 840 -77.89 26.05 22.01
N LEU A 841 -77.63 25.99 20.70
CA LEU A 841 -76.41 26.54 20.11
C LEU A 841 -76.21 28.02 20.49
N ILE A 842 -77.22 28.85 20.26
CA ILE A 842 -77.15 30.30 20.46
C ILE A 842 -76.83 30.66 21.92
N TYR A 843 -77.42 29.94 22.87
CA TYR A 843 -77.27 30.22 24.30
C TYR A 843 -76.04 29.56 24.93
N LEU A 844 -75.70 28.33 24.55
CA LEU A 844 -74.60 27.58 25.16
C LEU A 844 -73.24 27.94 24.56
N TYR A 845 -73.19 28.35 23.29
CA TYR A 845 -71.94 28.63 22.58
C TYR A 845 -71.92 30.01 21.88
N PRO A 846 -72.22 31.12 22.59
CA PRO A 846 -72.25 32.46 21.99
C PRO A 846 -70.92 32.90 21.37
N GLN A 847 -69.80 32.31 21.79
CA GLN A 847 -68.47 32.54 21.21
C GLN A 847 -68.30 32.01 19.78
N ALA A 848 -69.13 31.06 19.33
CA ALA A 848 -69.10 30.51 17.96
C ALA A 848 -69.85 31.42 16.97
N LYS A 849 -69.43 32.69 16.88
CA LYS A 849 -70.14 33.81 16.22
C LYS A 849 -70.75 33.44 14.86
N GLU A 850 -69.98 32.81 13.99
CA GLU A 850 -70.41 32.47 12.62
C GLU A 850 -71.56 31.45 12.59
N VAL A 851 -71.45 30.36 13.37
CA VAL A 851 -72.47 29.30 13.41
C VAL A 851 -73.70 29.78 14.17
N VAL A 852 -73.50 30.57 15.23
CA VAL A 852 -74.57 31.25 15.97
C VAL A 852 -75.37 32.17 15.05
N ALA A 853 -74.71 32.92 14.16
CA ALA A 853 -75.40 33.75 13.19
C ALA A 853 -76.28 32.93 12.24
N LYS A 854 -75.77 31.81 11.71
CA LYS A 854 -76.55 30.90 10.86
C LYS A 854 -77.75 30.33 11.61
N ALA A 855 -77.57 29.87 12.84
CA ALA A 855 -78.67 29.31 13.62
C ALA A 855 -79.74 30.34 14.00
N ARG A 856 -79.36 31.60 14.25
CA ARG A 856 -80.32 32.68 14.48
C ARG A 856 -81.22 32.89 13.27
N ILE A 857 -80.64 32.85 12.07
CA ILE A 857 -81.38 32.94 10.81
C ILE A 857 -82.36 31.77 10.68
N GLU A 858 -81.87 30.54 10.86
CA GLU A 858 -82.68 29.32 10.75
C GLU A 858 -83.82 29.26 11.80
N ALA A 859 -83.51 29.60 13.06
CA ALA A 859 -84.48 29.67 14.14
C ALA A 859 -85.56 30.73 13.88
N SER A 860 -85.17 31.89 13.33
CA SER A 860 -86.11 32.95 12.96
C SER A 860 -87.09 32.50 11.88
N ASP A 861 -86.61 31.81 10.85
CA ASP A 861 -87.49 31.30 9.78
C ASP A 861 -88.52 30.30 10.33
N ILE A 862 -88.11 29.40 11.23
CA ILE A 862 -89.03 28.47 11.91
C ILE A 862 -90.07 29.21 12.78
N LEU A 863 -89.64 30.23 13.54
CA LEU A 863 -90.54 31.02 14.39
C LEU A 863 -91.57 31.80 13.56
N LYS A 864 -91.15 32.34 12.42
CA LYS A 864 -92.01 33.06 11.47
C LYS A 864 -93.10 32.14 10.92
N GLU A 865 -92.76 30.92 10.51
CA GLU A 865 -93.72 29.92 10.04
C GLU A 865 -94.73 29.52 11.11
N LYS A 866 -94.33 29.47 12.39
CA LYS A 866 -95.22 29.18 13.53
C LYS A 866 -96.06 30.38 13.99
N GLY A 867 -96.01 31.51 13.28
CA GLY A 867 -96.74 32.73 13.62
C GLY A 867 -96.13 33.54 14.77
N LYS A 868 -94.98 33.14 15.31
CA LYS A 868 -94.24 33.83 16.39
C LYS A 868 -93.36 34.97 15.84
N LYS A 869 -93.99 35.89 15.10
CA LYS A 869 -93.30 36.94 14.34
C LYS A 869 -92.43 37.88 15.18
N LYS A 870 -92.84 38.16 16.43
CA LYS A 870 -92.06 39.01 17.36
C LYS A 870 -90.80 38.31 17.88
N ASP A 871 -90.91 37.02 18.18
CA ASP A 871 -89.76 36.23 18.65
C ASP A 871 -88.74 36.06 17.51
N ALA A 872 -89.21 35.89 16.27
CA ALA A 872 -88.38 35.87 15.07
C ALA A 872 -87.55 37.16 14.90
N SER A 873 -88.18 38.34 15.04
CA SER A 873 -87.44 39.61 14.94
C SER A 873 -86.45 39.81 16.09
N CYS A 874 -86.76 39.33 17.31
CA CYS A 874 -85.84 39.38 18.44
C CYS A 874 -84.58 38.53 18.26
N ILE A 875 -84.70 37.34 17.67
CA ILE A 875 -83.55 36.45 17.44
C ILE A 875 -82.58 37.01 16.39
N LEU A 876 -83.11 37.73 15.39
CA LEU A 876 -82.32 38.36 14.32
C LEU A 876 -81.64 39.67 14.73
N LYS A 877 -82.21 40.42 15.68
CA LYS A 877 -81.73 41.76 16.10
C LYS A 877 -80.21 41.85 16.39
N PRO A 878 -79.57 40.87 17.07
CA PRO A 878 -78.13 40.92 17.32
C PRO A 878 -77.26 40.87 16.06
N LEU A 879 -77.77 40.34 14.95
CA LEU A 879 -77.01 40.23 13.70
C LEU A 879 -76.99 41.54 12.87
N LEU A 880 -77.70 42.57 13.31
CA LEU A 880 -77.64 43.90 12.68
C LEU A 880 -76.30 44.63 12.92
N GLN A 881 -75.50 44.13 13.87
CA GLN A 881 -74.16 44.64 14.19
C GLN A 881 -73.04 43.73 13.64
N GLU A 882 -73.39 42.74 12.81
CA GLU A 882 -72.43 41.80 12.24
C GLU A 882 -71.65 42.44 11.07
N ASN A 883 -70.35 42.13 10.97
CA ASN A 883 -69.48 42.72 9.94
C ASN A 883 -69.61 42.01 8.58
N ASP A 884 -70.17 40.80 8.53
CA ASP A 884 -70.39 40.06 7.29
C ASP A 884 -71.60 40.65 6.53
N ILE A 885 -71.29 41.32 5.41
CA ILE A 885 -72.25 41.98 4.52
C ILE A 885 -73.31 41.01 3.99
N ASN A 886 -72.96 39.74 3.75
CA ASN A 886 -73.92 38.75 3.25
C ASN A 886 -74.94 38.37 4.33
N ILE A 887 -74.48 38.17 5.56
CA ILE A 887 -75.35 37.87 6.70
C ILE A 887 -76.25 39.08 6.98
N LEU A 888 -75.68 40.30 6.98
CA LEU A 888 -76.42 41.54 7.20
C LEU A 888 -77.56 41.71 6.18
N ASN A 889 -77.31 41.40 4.91
CA ASN A 889 -78.32 41.48 3.85
C ASN A 889 -79.44 40.45 4.06
N GLN A 890 -79.10 39.20 4.37
CA GLN A 890 -80.08 38.14 4.66
C GLN A 890 -80.96 38.46 5.88
N VAL A 891 -80.39 39.12 6.89
CA VAL A 891 -81.09 39.53 8.11
C VAL A 891 -82.04 40.68 7.83
N LYS A 892 -81.61 41.70 7.08
CA LYS A 892 -82.46 42.85 6.70
C LYS A 892 -83.69 42.41 5.93
N GLU A 893 -83.51 41.55 4.92
CA GLU A 893 -84.62 40.99 4.12
C GLU A 893 -85.64 40.26 5.01
N ARG A 894 -85.17 39.42 5.95
CA ARG A 894 -86.06 38.62 6.83
C ARG A 894 -86.77 39.45 7.90
N LEU A 895 -86.29 40.64 8.22
CA LEU A 895 -86.92 41.57 9.15
C LEU A 895 -88.06 42.37 8.51
N GLU A 896 -88.13 42.44 7.18
CA GLU A 896 -89.21 43.15 6.48
C GLU A 896 -90.57 42.52 6.83
N ASN A 897 -91.52 43.35 7.28
CA ASN A 897 -92.87 42.96 7.71
C ASN A 897 -92.97 42.13 9.01
N LEU A 898 -91.90 42.08 9.83
CA LEU A 898 -91.97 41.57 11.21
C LEU A 898 -92.19 42.72 12.22
N PRO A 899 -92.94 42.49 13.31
CA PRO A 899 -93.12 43.49 14.36
C PRO A 899 -91.79 43.77 15.08
N ALA A 900 -91.58 45.01 15.51
CA ALA A 900 -90.36 45.42 16.18
C ALA A 900 -90.12 44.63 17.48
N CYS A 901 -88.88 44.14 17.64
CA CYS A 901 -88.39 43.63 18.91
C CYS A 901 -87.86 44.81 19.74
N TYR A 902 -88.64 45.24 20.73
CA TYR A 902 -88.24 46.29 21.66
C TYR A 902 -87.16 45.77 22.62
#